data_AF-H0SD74-F1
#
_entry.id   AF-H0SD74-F1
#
_cell.length_a   1.000
_cell.length_b   1.000
_cell.length_c   1.000
_cell.angle_alpha   90.00
_cell.angle_beta   90.00
_cell.angle_gamma   90.00
#
_symmetry.space_group_name_H-M   'P 1'
#
loop_
_entity.id
_entity.type
_entity.pdbx_description
1 polymer ?
#
loop_
_entity_poly.entity_id
_entity_poly.type
_entity_poly.pdbx_seq_one_letter_code
_entity_poly.pdbx_strand_id
1 'polypeptide(L)'
;MDAISIATGPPEHPLLDFTALLRQGLSELERLAGDQWTDFNAHDPGITLLEAMCYALSDLGYRTFHPIPDLLAEAGKNTATGLFTAAQALTCRAVTADDLRRVVLDVPGVKNAWIVRADGTSPPLRYDPAARTIAIDRKSTPSANSEPVVPRGLWRVLVEKSDLQGRDASVIRLDVARRLHANRPLCEDFDDIVMLDPMPVAVRASVEIGETENGADVLLGIFERVSALISPSIGFLRLDEALARGARSDEIFEGPPLLRGFIDRATLPGAERRVALHTSDVIHAIMSVPGVRAVRWILLARAGSPTGEPWSLTLDESGAARLDLTASSIELVKDRQPVTVDVARVISTFDTRARTASLFPALDAGDRDLIPRPGQKRDVANYLPLETDLPRLYGVGDGTLPDSADDARKAAANQLRGYLAVLDQLLANEFAQLGHVASLLSINDDSAGTYAAQLVGDDPDRDSILDVDFGTEKLAEIIEPPGALNRRNRLLNHLLGRFAETVTDDPQLPGAPPPPDADTATARLLEAKREFLARMPELGSARGTGVDLLTPGSSPALIDRVRLRLGWPSDTDTKFLLVEHILLRALPEDEINALPLLASAPRDDPWTAQLTFVFPSRLKELETMVQRIVREETPAHLTAYLLWLDAASFAAFAATYDDLLLALRQHRFADRLGVKPATAGPSP
;
A
#
# COMPACT_ATOMS: atom_id res chain seq x y z
N MET A 1 -23.86 -16.45 -15.20
CA MET A 1 -25.15 -15.74 -15.19
C MET A 1 -26.05 -16.53 -14.26
N ASP A 2 -26.16 -16.08 -13.02
CA ASP A 2 -27.13 -16.66 -12.10
C ASP A 2 -28.53 -16.30 -12.61
N ALA A 3 -29.44 -17.28 -12.60
CA ALA A 3 -30.80 -17.11 -13.07
C ALA A 3 -31.50 -16.04 -12.21
N ILE A 4 -32.07 -15.02 -12.86
CA ILE A 4 -32.90 -14.02 -12.18
C ILE A 4 -34.12 -14.75 -11.62
N SER A 5 -34.12 -14.96 -10.31
CA SER A 5 -35.20 -15.57 -9.55
C SER A 5 -35.94 -14.48 -8.78
N ILE A 6 -37.24 -14.35 -8.97
CA ILE A 6 -38.08 -13.48 -8.13
C ILE A 6 -38.28 -14.22 -6.80
N ALA A 7 -37.86 -13.61 -5.69
CA ALA A 7 -38.06 -14.18 -4.37
C ALA A 7 -39.57 -14.31 -4.09
N THR A 8 -40.00 -15.50 -3.64
CA THR A 8 -41.41 -15.82 -3.35
C THR A 8 -41.78 -15.57 -1.88
N GLY A 9 -40.83 -15.13 -1.05
CA GLY A 9 -41.04 -14.78 0.35
C GLY A 9 -41.50 -13.32 0.54
N PRO A 10 -41.99 -12.95 1.74
CA PRO A 10 -42.30 -11.56 2.05
C PRO A 10 -41.04 -10.67 1.94
N PRO A 11 -41.19 -9.39 1.59
CA PRO A 11 -40.05 -8.49 1.49
C PRO A 11 -39.29 -8.39 2.82
N GLU A 12 -37.96 -8.31 2.76
CA GLU A 12 -37.10 -8.32 3.95
C GLU A 12 -37.24 -7.04 4.81
N HIS A 13 -37.80 -5.97 4.24
CA HIS A 13 -37.97 -4.69 4.91
C HIS A 13 -39.36 -4.09 4.63
N PRO A 14 -40.04 -3.44 5.60
CA PRO A 14 -41.36 -2.85 5.39
C PRO A 14 -41.43 -1.81 4.26
N LEU A 15 -40.35 -1.07 4.01
CA LEU A 15 -40.27 -0.13 2.87
C LEU A 15 -40.39 -0.83 1.50
N LEU A 16 -40.11 -2.12 1.42
CA LEU A 16 -40.26 -2.91 0.18
C LEU A 16 -41.67 -3.53 0.05
N ASP A 17 -42.52 -3.37 1.07
CA ASP A 17 -43.88 -3.90 1.09
C ASP A 17 -44.89 -2.75 1.02
N PHE A 18 -45.39 -2.51 -0.19
CA PHE A 18 -46.46 -1.54 -0.45
C PHE A 18 -47.66 -1.70 0.49
N THR A 19 -48.09 -2.93 0.76
CA THR A 19 -49.27 -3.20 1.60
C THR A 19 -49.00 -2.82 3.05
N ALA A 20 -47.78 -3.06 3.53
CA ALA A 20 -47.36 -2.63 4.86
C ALA A 20 -47.31 -1.11 4.97
N LEU A 21 -46.75 -0.42 3.96
CA LEU A 21 -46.71 1.03 3.90
C LEU A 21 -48.10 1.65 3.88
N LEU A 22 -49.00 1.14 3.05
CA LEU A 22 -50.38 1.62 2.96
C LEU A 22 -51.11 1.44 4.30
N ARG A 23 -50.97 0.26 4.94
CA ARG A 23 -51.56 0.02 6.26
C ARG A 23 -51.05 1.00 7.31
N GLN A 24 -49.75 1.28 7.30
CA GLN A 24 -49.15 2.26 8.21
C GLN A 24 -49.66 3.68 7.92
N GLY A 25 -49.71 4.08 6.64
CA GLY A 25 -50.23 5.37 6.21
C GLY A 25 -51.69 5.57 6.62
N LEU A 26 -52.54 4.57 6.42
CA LEU A 26 -53.94 4.59 6.87
C LEU A 26 -54.05 4.75 8.39
N SER A 27 -53.25 4.01 9.16
CA SER A 27 -53.24 4.12 10.62
C SER A 27 -52.81 5.51 11.09
N GLU A 28 -51.86 6.16 10.40
CA GLU A 28 -51.45 7.53 10.71
C GLU A 28 -52.52 8.55 10.31
N LEU A 29 -53.19 8.36 9.17
CA LEU A 29 -54.32 9.19 8.76
C LEU A 29 -55.48 9.09 9.75
N GLU A 30 -55.88 7.89 10.17
CA GLU A 30 -56.91 7.68 11.20
C GLU A 30 -56.57 8.42 12.50
N ARG A 31 -55.29 8.35 12.91
CA ARG A 31 -54.80 9.00 14.14
C ARG A 31 -54.79 10.52 14.02
N LEU A 32 -54.42 11.07 12.86
CA LEU A 32 -54.24 12.51 12.65
C LEU A 32 -55.54 13.24 12.27
N ALA A 33 -56.40 12.59 11.48
CA ALA A 33 -57.64 13.19 10.99
C ALA A 33 -58.75 13.22 12.05
N GLY A 34 -58.69 12.33 13.04
CA GLY A 34 -59.72 12.22 14.08
C GLY A 34 -61.11 12.05 13.46
N ASP A 35 -62.06 12.91 13.82
CA ASP A 35 -63.44 12.85 13.32
C ASP A 35 -63.67 13.64 12.01
N GLN A 36 -62.64 14.27 11.43
CA GLN A 36 -62.80 15.15 10.25
C GLN A 36 -62.81 14.40 8.91
N TRP A 37 -62.12 13.26 8.83
CA TRP A 37 -62.09 12.40 7.65
C TRP A 37 -62.28 10.95 8.12
N THR A 38 -63.42 10.37 7.78
CA THR A 38 -63.86 9.06 8.29
C THR A 38 -63.99 7.99 7.20
N ASP A 39 -63.82 8.36 5.93
CA ASP A 39 -63.93 7.45 4.78
C ASP A 39 -62.53 7.11 4.24
N PHE A 40 -62.06 5.91 4.57
CA PHE A 40 -60.73 5.42 4.20
C PHE A 40 -60.80 4.33 3.11
N ASN A 41 -61.83 4.37 2.26
CA ASN A 41 -62.01 3.41 1.19
C ASN A 41 -61.27 3.82 -0.10
N ALA A 42 -60.98 2.86 -0.97
CA ALA A 42 -60.22 3.05 -2.22
C ALA A 42 -60.86 4.00 -3.26
N HIS A 43 -62.10 4.43 -3.05
CA HIS A 43 -62.76 5.39 -3.94
C HIS A 43 -62.55 6.85 -3.50
N ASP A 44 -62.06 7.07 -2.28
CA ASP A 44 -61.72 8.40 -1.78
C ASP A 44 -60.44 8.89 -2.46
N PRO A 45 -60.45 10.11 -3.05
CA PRO A 45 -59.27 10.66 -3.71
C PRO A 45 -58.03 10.75 -2.82
N GLY A 46 -58.18 11.11 -1.55
CA GLY A 46 -57.08 11.20 -0.61
C GLY A 46 -56.43 9.85 -0.33
N ILE A 47 -57.20 8.76 -0.36
CA ILE A 47 -56.63 7.40 -0.27
C ILE A 47 -55.86 7.04 -1.53
N THR A 48 -56.35 7.41 -2.72
CA THR A 48 -55.59 7.17 -3.96
C THR A 48 -54.28 7.99 -4.03
N LEU A 49 -54.26 9.19 -3.42
CA LEU A 49 -53.02 9.96 -3.26
C LEU A 49 -52.05 9.27 -2.30
N LEU A 50 -52.55 8.75 -1.17
CA LEU A 50 -51.74 7.97 -0.23
C LEU A 50 -51.15 6.72 -0.91
N GLU A 51 -51.94 6.01 -1.72
CA GLU A 51 -51.46 4.86 -2.50
C GLU A 51 -50.31 5.26 -3.44
N ALA A 52 -50.44 6.34 -4.19
CA ALA A 52 -49.36 6.84 -5.06
C ALA A 52 -48.09 7.18 -4.25
N MET A 53 -48.24 7.82 -3.08
CA MET A 53 -47.11 8.08 -2.18
C MET A 53 -46.46 6.80 -1.65
N CYS A 54 -47.26 5.81 -1.24
CA CYS A 54 -46.75 4.51 -0.79
C CYS A 54 -45.99 3.79 -1.90
N TYR A 55 -46.42 3.92 -3.16
CA TYR A 55 -45.71 3.38 -4.30
C TYR A 55 -44.36 4.07 -4.50
N ALA A 56 -44.31 5.41 -4.52
CA ALA A 56 -43.07 6.16 -4.63
C ALA A 56 -42.08 5.86 -3.49
N LEU A 57 -42.57 5.75 -2.25
CA LEU A 57 -41.75 5.33 -1.09
C LEU A 57 -41.23 3.89 -1.25
N SER A 58 -42.02 3.00 -1.84
CA SER A 58 -41.58 1.63 -2.11
C SER A 58 -40.51 1.56 -3.19
N ASP A 59 -40.56 2.43 -4.20
CA ASP A 59 -39.50 2.58 -5.20
C ASP A 59 -38.22 3.15 -4.56
N LEU A 60 -38.33 4.21 -3.76
CA LEU A 60 -37.19 4.75 -3.00
C LEU A 60 -36.55 3.67 -2.12
N GLY A 61 -37.39 2.88 -1.43
CA GLY A 61 -36.96 1.71 -0.67
C GLY A 61 -36.20 0.73 -1.55
N TYR A 62 -36.79 0.29 -2.65
CA TYR A 62 -36.19 -0.64 -3.61
C TYR A 62 -34.78 -0.20 -4.04
N ARG A 63 -34.61 1.08 -4.38
CA ARG A 63 -33.31 1.64 -4.80
C ARG A 63 -32.32 1.75 -3.65
N THR A 64 -32.78 2.11 -2.46
CA THR A 64 -31.93 2.18 -1.25
C THR A 64 -31.32 0.82 -0.88
N PHE A 65 -32.02 -0.28 -1.19
CA PHE A 65 -31.55 -1.65 -0.95
C PHE A 65 -30.71 -2.24 -2.10
N HIS A 66 -30.32 -1.45 -3.10
CA HIS A 66 -29.32 -1.89 -4.08
C HIS A 66 -27.98 -2.24 -3.39
N PRO A 67 -27.19 -3.17 -3.95
CA PRO A 67 -25.86 -3.48 -3.42
C PRO A 67 -25.01 -2.21 -3.29
N ILE A 68 -24.27 -2.07 -2.19
CA ILE A 68 -23.39 -0.91 -1.95
C ILE A 68 -22.46 -0.61 -3.15
N PRO A 69 -21.83 -1.60 -3.83
CA PRO A 69 -21.02 -1.31 -5.01
C PRO A 69 -21.80 -0.56 -6.12
N ASP A 70 -23.09 -0.87 -6.30
CA ASP A 70 -23.94 -0.24 -7.31
C ASP A 70 -24.30 1.19 -6.89
N LEU A 71 -24.64 1.41 -5.61
CA LEU A 71 -24.88 2.76 -5.07
C LEU A 71 -23.65 3.65 -5.18
N LEU A 72 -22.45 3.10 -4.93
CA LEU A 72 -21.19 3.84 -5.08
C LEU A 72 -20.84 4.12 -6.54
N ALA A 73 -21.36 3.34 -7.50
CA ALA A 73 -21.12 3.55 -8.93
C ALA A 73 -21.87 4.77 -9.51
N GLU A 74 -22.82 5.35 -8.76
CA GLU A 74 -23.65 6.49 -9.18
C GLU A 74 -22.81 7.75 -9.47
N ALA A 75 -21.77 8.03 -8.68
CA ALA A 75 -20.92 9.19 -8.88
C ALA A 75 -19.93 9.08 -10.07
N GLY A 76 -20.02 8.02 -10.87
CA GLY A 76 -19.22 7.83 -12.09
C GLY A 76 -17.79 7.34 -11.83
N LYS A 77 -17.02 7.14 -12.91
CA LYS A 77 -15.74 6.39 -12.89
C LYS A 77 -14.57 7.06 -12.14
N ASN A 78 -14.70 8.31 -11.70
CA ASN A 78 -13.61 9.10 -11.11
C ASN A 78 -13.78 9.41 -9.61
N THR A 79 -14.76 8.82 -8.92
CA THR A 79 -14.92 9.00 -7.47
C THR A 79 -14.09 7.98 -6.70
N ALA A 80 -13.00 8.45 -6.10
CA ALA A 80 -12.23 7.66 -5.14
C ALA A 80 -12.98 7.62 -3.80
N THR A 81 -13.58 6.48 -3.48
CA THR A 81 -14.40 6.29 -2.25
C THR A 81 -13.59 6.09 -0.97
N GLY A 82 -12.26 6.18 -1.05
CA GLY A 82 -11.36 5.82 0.06
C GLY A 82 -11.40 4.35 0.45
N LEU A 83 -11.98 3.50 -0.40
CA LEU A 83 -11.95 2.06 -0.26
C LEU A 83 -10.77 1.51 -1.04
N PHE A 84 -9.67 1.27 -0.34
CA PHE A 84 -8.45 0.74 -0.92
C PHE A 84 -8.51 -0.79 -1.07
N THR A 85 -7.80 -1.31 -2.07
CA THR A 85 -7.66 -2.75 -2.27
C THR A 85 -6.79 -3.39 -1.19
N ALA A 86 -6.74 -4.71 -1.14
CA ALA A 86 -5.91 -5.42 -0.18
C ALA A 86 -4.42 -5.07 -0.31
N ALA A 87 -3.88 -5.01 -1.54
CA ALA A 87 -2.49 -4.64 -1.76
C ALA A 87 -2.17 -3.20 -1.33
N GLN A 88 -3.14 -2.29 -1.44
CA GLN A 88 -3.00 -0.89 -1.03
C GLN A 88 -3.09 -0.72 0.50
N ALA A 89 -3.98 -1.46 1.15
CA ALA A 89 -4.30 -1.28 2.58
C ALA A 89 -3.45 -2.13 3.53
N LEU A 90 -3.02 -3.33 3.10
CA LEU A 90 -2.40 -4.32 3.99
C LEU A 90 -0.88 -4.39 3.85
N THR A 91 -0.30 -3.93 2.73
CA THR A 91 1.16 -3.94 2.57
C THR A 91 1.84 -2.86 3.40
N CYS A 92 3.06 -3.14 3.85
CA CYS A 92 3.91 -2.20 4.56
C CYS A 92 5.30 -2.17 3.92
N ARG A 93 5.99 -1.03 3.92
CA ARG A 93 7.36 -0.94 3.44
C ARG A 93 8.29 -1.75 4.35
N ALA A 94 9.49 -2.06 3.85
CA ALA A 94 10.41 -2.90 4.59
C ALA A 94 10.82 -2.27 5.93
N VAL A 95 10.57 -2.99 7.03
CA VAL A 95 10.92 -2.58 8.40
C VAL A 95 11.83 -3.59 9.09
N THR A 96 11.87 -4.84 8.61
CA THR A 96 12.76 -5.88 9.12
C THR A 96 13.85 -6.26 8.11
N ALA A 97 14.89 -6.93 8.60
CA ALA A 97 15.91 -7.54 7.74
C ALA A 97 15.31 -8.55 6.74
N ASP A 98 14.27 -9.29 7.14
CA ASP A 98 13.56 -10.23 6.26
C ASP A 98 12.77 -9.50 5.17
N ASP A 99 12.17 -8.35 5.49
CA ASP A 99 11.48 -7.54 4.49
C ASP A 99 12.48 -6.96 3.48
N LEU A 100 13.61 -6.44 3.95
CA LEU A 100 14.70 -5.99 3.08
C LEU A 100 15.21 -7.14 2.21
N ARG A 101 15.36 -8.34 2.78
CA ARG A 101 15.74 -9.54 2.04
C ARG A 101 14.72 -9.85 0.94
N ARG A 102 13.42 -9.79 1.22
CA ARG A 102 12.36 -9.99 0.21
C ARG A 102 12.42 -8.94 -0.91
N VAL A 103 12.69 -7.68 -0.58
CA VAL A 103 12.87 -6.61 -1.58
C VAL A 103 14.05 -6.91 -2.52
N VAL A 104 15.18 -7.39 -1.98
CA VAL A 104 16.35 -7.79 -2.79
C VAL A 104 16.04 -9.04 -3.61
N LEU A 105 15.39 -10.03 -2.99
CA LEU A 105 14.97 -11.27 -3.66
C LEU A 105 13.99 -11.03 -4.78
N ASP A 106 13.30 -9.90 -4.85
CA ASP A 106 12.37 -9.51 -5.92
C ASP A 106 13.08 -8.88 -7.13
N VAL A 107 14.41 -8.67 -7.08
CA VAL A 107 15.20 -8.20 -8.23
C VAL A 107 15.52 -9.34 -9.20
N PRO A 108 15.15 -9.26 -10.49
CA PRO A 108 15.49 -10.28 -11.47
C PRO A 108 17.00 -10.51 -11.57
N GLY A 109 17.43 -11.76 -11.58
CA GLY A 109 18.84 -12.15 -11.55
C GLY A 109 19.42 -12.40 -10.16
N VAL A 110 18.72 -12.03 -9.08
CA VAL A 110 19.06 -12.45 -7.72
C VAL A 110 18.50 -13.86 -7.47
N LYS A 111 19.36 -14.77 -7.01
CA LYS A 111 18.98 -16.13 -6.60
C LYS A 111 18.66 -16.18 -5.10
N ASN A 112 19.52 -15.58 -4.29
CA ASN A 112 19.36 -15.45 -2.85
C ASN A 112 20.04 -14.17 -2.37
N ALA A 113 19.72 -13.72 -1.15
CA ALA A 113 20.36 -12.57 -0.53
C ALA A 113 20.29 -12.68 0.99
N TRP A 114 21.19 -11.97 1.67
CA TRP A 114 21.25 -11.89 3.13
C TRP A 114 21.49 -10.46 3.58
N ILE A 115 20.78 -10.05 4.62
CA ILE A 115 20.84 -8.72 5.21
C ILE A 115 21.50 -8.87 6.58
N VAL A 116 22.75 -8.42 6.69
CA VAL A 116 23.57 -8.55 7.92
C VAL A 116 23.98 -7.19 8.43
N ARG A 117 24.23 -7.05 9.73
CA ARG A 117 24.74 -5.79 10.29
C ARG A 117 26.15 -5.53 9.76
N ALA A 118 26.47 -4.27 9.49
CA ALA A 118 27.82 -3.87 9.13
C ALA A 118 28.73 -3.94 10.37
N ASP A 119 29.98 -4.36 10.18
CA ASP A 119 30.97 -4.53 11.27
C ASP A 119 31.63 -3.21 11.69
N GLY A 120 31.25 -2.10 11.05
CA GLY A 120 31.82 -0.77 11.25
C GLY A 120 31.38 0.20 10.15
N THR A 121 31.95 1.41 10.17
CA THR A 121 31.74 2.43 9.14
C THR A 121 32.81 2.38 8.07
N SER A 122 32.49 2.89 6.89
CA SER A 122 33.46 3.26 5.87
C SER A 122 33.40 4.79 5.68
N PRO A 123 34.43 5.56 6.10
CA PRO A 123 35.72 5.13 6.66
C PRO A 123 35.57 4.64 8.12
N PRO A 124 36.54 3.85 8.64
CA PRO A 124 36.50 3.42 10.04
C PRO A 124 36.57 4.61 10.99
N LEU A 125 35.72 4.61 12.01
CA LEU A 125 35.63 5.69 13.00
C LEU A 125 36.01 5.19 14.39
N ARG A 126 36.60 6.07 15.21
CA ARG A 126 36.86 5.80 16.63
C ARG A 126 36.28 6.87 17.54
N TYR A 127 35.80 6.44 18.69
CA TYR A 127 35.34 7.29 19.78
C TYR A 127 36.39 7.32 20.89
N ASP A 128 36.71 8.52 21.37
CA ASP A 128 37.51 8.74 22.59
C ASP A 128 36.55 9.15 23.73
N PRO A 129 36.30 8.28 24.73
CA PRO A 129 35.41 8.60 25.84
C PRO A 129 35.89 9.73 26.74
N ALA A 130 37.22 9.92 26.88
CA ALA A 130 37.79 10.93 27.74
C ALA A 130 37.70 12.32 27.11
N ALA A 131 37.98 12.41 25.81
CA ALA A 131 37.85 13.64 25.04
C ALA A 131 36.40 13.91 24.57
N ARG A 132 35.54 12.88 24.56
CA ARG A 132 34.18 12.90 23.99
C ARG A 132 34.20 13.33 22.53
N THR A 133 35.04 12.68 21.75
CA THR A 133 35.27 13.03 20.35
C THR A 133 35.22 11.81 19.45
N ILE A 134 34.66 11.96 18.24
CA ILE A 134 34.74 10.95 17.18
C ILE A 134 35.67 11.44 16.09
N ALA A 135 36.58 10.58 15.63
CA ALA A 135 37.52 10.86 14.55
C ALA A 135 37.68 9.67 13.61
N ILE A 136 38.12 9.95 12.39
CA ILE A 136 38.47 8.93 11.40
C ILE A 136 39.72 8.16 11.89
N ASP A 137 39.66 6.83 11.84
CA ASP A 137 40.77 5.95 12.21
C ASP A 137 41.84 5.96 11.11
N ARG A 138 42.82 6.86 11.25
CA ARG A 138 43.94 6.99 10.29
C ARG A 138 45.19 6.17 10.69
N LYS A 139 45.18 5.49 11.83
CA LYS A 139 46.39 4.87 12.41
C LYS A 139 46.36 3.36 12.28
N SER A 140 47.50 2.74 11.94
CA SER A 140 47.63 1.27 11.99
C SER A 140 47.55 0.70 13.42
N THR A 141 47.81 1.53 14.43
CA THR A 141 47.73 1.19 15.85
C THR A 141 46.89 2.27 16.57
N PRO A 142 45.68 1.93 17.02
CA PRO A 142 44.81 2.87 17.71
C PRO A 142 45.38 3.33 19.05
N SER A 143 44.95 4.51 19.54
CA SER A 143 45.23 4.88 20.93
C SER A 143 44.51 3.90 21.87
N ALA A 144 45.18 3.47 22.94
CA ALA A 144 44.68 2.44 23.86
C ALA A 144 43.33 2.78 24.52
N ASN A 145 42.93 4.05 24.51
CA ASN A 145 41.70 4.55 25.15
C ASN A 145 40.58 4.89 24.16
N SER A 146 40.70 4.47 22.89
CA SER A 146 39.69 4.73 21.87
C SER A 146 39.01 3.45 21.43
N GLU A 147 37.72 3.51 21.17
CA GLU A 147 36.86 2.37 20.82
C GLU A 147 36.39 2.50 19.36
N PRO A 148 36.24 1.39 18.61
CA PRO A 148 35.69 1.44 17.26
C PRO A 148 34.21 1.83 17.31
N VAL A 149 33.81 2.72 16.42
CA VAL A 149 32.40 3.12 16.30
C VAL A 149 31.70 2.18 15.31
N VAL A 150 30.70 1.46 15.81
CA VAL A 150 29.90 0.52 15.01
C VAL A 150 28.42 0.92 15.11
N PRO A 151 27.94 1.78 14.21
CA PRO A 151 26.55 2.21 14.23
C PRO A 151 25.62 1.03 13.97
N ARG A 152 24.66 0.79 14.87
CA ARG A 152 23.78 -0.38 14.75
C ARG A 152 22.80 -0.27 13.59
N GLY A 153 22.53 0.94 13.09
CA GLY A 153 21.64 1.19 11.95
C GLY A 153 22.25 0.94 10.56
N LEU A 154 23.43 0.31 10.46
CA LEU A 154 24.08 0.04 9.17
C LEU A 154 23.95 -1.42 8.74
N TRP A 155 23.58 -1.62 7.48
CA TRP A 155 23.40 -2.93 6.86
C TRP A 155 24.45 -3.19 5.78
N ARG A 156 24.92 -4.43 5.72
CA ARG A 156 25.62 -5.00 4.56
C ARG A 156 24.70 -6.00 3.88
N VAL A 157 24.56 -5.85 2.56
CA VAL A 157 23.69 -6.68 1.73
C VAL A 157 24.56 -7.63 0.92
N LEU A 158 24.40 -8.93 1.15
CA LEU A 158 25.11 -9.96 0.43
C LEU A 158 24.18 -10.54 -0.64
N VAL A 159 24.60 -10.53 -1.90
CA VAL A 159 23.75 -10.93 -3.04
C VAL A 159 24.36 -12.12 -3.75
N GLU A 160 23.63 -13.23 -3.78
CA GLU A 160 23.94 -14.37 -4.64
C GLU A 160 23.24 -14.18 -6.00
N LYS A 161 24.05 -14.08 -7.04
CA LYS A 161 23.59 -13.95 -8.43
C LYS A 161 23.18 -15.30 -9.02
N SER A 162 22.12 -15.31 -9.83
CA SER A 162 21.77 -16.43 -10.69
C SER A 162 22.62 -16.44 -11.96
N ASP A 163 23.37 -17.53 -12.17
CA ASP A 163 24.11 -17.77 -13.43
C ASP A 163 23.19 -18.16 -14.60
N LEU A 164 21.93 -18.49 -14.29
CA LEU A 164 20.98 -19.04 -15.25
C LEU A 164 20.27 -17.96 -16.08
N GLN A 165 20.28 -16.70 -15.63
CA GLN A 165 19.55 -15.60 -16.26
C GLN A 165 20.44 -14.67 -17.11
N GLY A 166 21.76 -14.87 -17.13
CA GLY A 166 22.68 -14.14 -18.03
C GLY A 166 22.77 -12.62 -17.82
N ARG A 167 22.21 -12.07 -16.73
CA ARG A 167 22.29 -10.64 -16.42
C ARG A 167 23.67 -10.28 -15.88
N ASP A 168 24.15 -9.07 -16.17
CA ASP A 168 25.44 -8.61 -15.64
C ASP A 168 25.36 -8.30 -14.13
N ALA A 169 26.46 -8.53 -13.40
CA ALA A 169 26.49 -8.32 -11.95
C ALA A 169 26.36 -6.83 -11.57
N SER A 170 26.91 -5.91 -12.38
CA SER A 170 26.81 -4.47 -12.12
C SER A 170 25.37 -3.96 -12.29
N VAL A 171 24.63 -4.50 -13.26
CA VAL A 171 23.22 -4.19 -13.48
C VAL A 171 22.36 -4.70 -12.33
N ILE A 172 22.58 -5.93 -11.88
CA ILE A 172 21.86 -6.50 -10.72
C ILE A 172 22.15 -5.64 -9.48
N ARG A 173 23.41 -5.30 -9.22
CA ARG A 173 23.80 -4.46 -8.08
C ARG A 173 23.08 -3.09 -8.10
N LEU A 174 23.00 -2.46 -9.27
CA LEU A 174 22.28 -1.19 -9.45
C LEU A 174 20.77 -1.35 -9.19
N ASP A 175 20.15 -2.40 -9.71
CA ASP A 175 18.71 -2.67 -9.51
C ASP A 175 18.41 -2.98 -8.03
N VAL A 176 19.28 -3.74 -7.36
CA VAL A 176 19.22 -4.01 -5.91
C VAL A 176 19.32 -2.72 -5.11
N ALA A 177 20.27 -1.85 -5.43
CA ALA A 177 20.43 -0.57 -4.75
C ALA A 177 19.18 0.32 -4.90
N ARG A 178 18.60 0.42 -6.11
CA ARG A 178 17.36 1.16 -6.34
C ARG A 178 16.20 0.62 -5.50
N ARG A 179 16.00 -0.70 -5.49
CA ARG A 179 14.93 -1.33 -4.70
C ARG A 179 15.12 -1.13 -3.19
N LEU A 180 16.36 -1.23 -2.71
CA LEU A 180 16.70 -1.01 -1.30
C LEU A 180 16.51 0.45 -0.88
N HIS A 181 17.03 1.41 -1.65
CA HIS A 181 16.88 2.83 -1.28
C HIS A 181 15.42 3.30 -1.33
N ALA A 182 14.61 2.77 -2.25
CA ALA A 182 13.16 3.01 -2.27
C ALA A 182 12.40 2.38 -1.07
N ASN A 183 13.04 1.48 -0.31
CA ASN A 183 12.51 0.85 0.90
C ASN A 183 13.47 1.00 2.09
N ARG A 184 14.28 2.07 2.09
CA ARG A 184 15.29 2.29 3.13
C ARG A 184 14.58 2.54 4.47
N PRO A 185 14.88 1.79 5.55
CA PRO A 185 14.27 2.06 6.84
C PRO A 185 14.75 3.40 7.41
N LEU A 186 13.86 4.07 8.14
CA LEU A 186 14.12 5.36 8.78
C LEU A 186 15.21 5.23 9.85
N CYS A 187 16.17 6.15 9.85
CA CYS A 187 17.37 6.13 10.71
C CYS A 187 18.30 4.91 10.53
N GLU A 188 18.15 4.17 9.43
CA GLU A 188 19.07 3.10 9.02
C GLU A 188 19.66 3.39 7.64
N ASP A 189 20.76 2.75 7.26
CA ASP A 189 21.34 2.92 5.92
C ASP A 189 22.13 1.67 5.50
N PHE A 190 22.44 1.61 4.21
CA PHE A 190 23.24 0.53 3.64
C PHE A 190 24.71 0.98 3.59
N ASP A 191 25.58 0.22 4.26
CA ASP A 191 27.02 0.39 4.12
C ASP A 191 27.46 -0.14 2.75
N ASP A 192 27.19 -1.41 2.41
CA ASP A 192 27.65 -1.99 1.15
C ASP A 192 26.69 -3.03 0.55
N ILE A 193 26.77 -3.22 -0.77
CA ILE A 193 26.07 -4.24 -1.55
C ILE A 193 27.11 -5.13 -2.22
N VAL A 194 27.37 -6.27 -1.60
CA VAL A 194 28.42 -7.21 -2.00
C VAL A 194 27.81 -8.29 -2.90
N MET A 195 28.25 -8.33 -4.16
CA MET A 195 27.98 -9.45 -5.05
C MET A 195 28.92 -10.60 -4.67
N LEU A 196 28.38 -11.72 -4.19
CA LEU A 196 29.19 -12.85 -3.75
C LEU A 196 29.85 -13.55 -4.95
N ASP A 197 31.13 -13.89 -4.79
CA ASP A 197 31.85 -14.66 -5.79
C ASP A 197 31.36 -16.11 -5.80
N PRO A 198 31.16 -16.73 -6.97
CA PRO A 198 30.71 -18.09 -6.98
C PRO A 198 31.79 -19.07 -6.51
N MET A 199 31.41 -19.97 -5.60
CA MET A 199 32.29 -20.99 -5.04
C MET A 199 31.84 -22.38 -5.51
N PRO A 200 32.41 -22.91 -6.60
CA PRO A 200 32.01 -24.20 -7.14
C PRO A 200 32.46 -25.35 -6.22
N VAL A 201 31.53 -26.25 -5.91
CA VAL A 201 31.70 -27.44 -5.07
C VAL A 201 31.41 -28.67 -5.90
N ALA A 202 32.32 -29.64 -5.89
CA ALA A 202 32.17 -30.92 -6.55
C ALA A 202 31.80 -32.01 -5.53
N VAL A 203 30.88 -32.90 -5.91
CA VAL A 203 30.54 -34.10 -5.15
C VAL A 203 31.08 -35.32 -5.87
N ARG A 204 31.87 -36.13 -5.16
CA ARG A 204 32.34 -37.43 -5.64
C ARG A 204 31.69 -38.52 -4.80
N ALA A 205 30.95 -39.44 -5.41
CA ALA A 205 30.23 -40.46 -4.66
C ALA A 205 30.02 -41.75 -5.46
N SER A 206 29.81 -42.86 -4.75
CA SER A 206 29.26 -44.10 -5.31
C SER A 206 27.92 -44.41 -4.64
N VAL A 207 26.87 -44.54 -5.45
CA VAL A 207 25.48 -44.66 -5.01
C VAL A 207 24.88 -45.94 -5.57
N GLU A 208 24.30 -46.75 -4.69
CA GLU A 208 23.56 -47.95 -5.05
C GLU A 208 22.10 -47.61 -5.28
N ILE A 209 21.55 -48.05 -6.42
CA ILE A 209 20.17 -47.76 -6.83
C ILE A 209 19.33 -49.04 -6.99
N GLY A 210 18.01 -48.90 -7.00
CA GLY A 210 17.08 -50.00 -7.19
C GLY A 210 17.19 -50.67 -8.56
N GLU A 211 16.84 -51.95 -8.64
CA GLU A 211 16.98 -52.77 -9.85
C GLU A 211 16.17 -52.23 -11.03
N THR A 212 14.96 -51.72 -10.79
CA THR A 212 14.03 -51.24 -11.82
C THR A 212 14.22 -49.78 -12.23
N GLU A 213 15.07 -49.03 -11.53
CA GLU A 213 15.15 -47.58 -11.66
C GLU A 213 15.91 -47.12 -12.93
N ASN A 214 15.53 -45.99 -13.51
CA ASN A 214 16.31 -45.40 -14.60
C ASN A 214 17.48 -44.59 -14.03
N GLY A 215 18.72 -44.99 -14.34
CA GLY A 215 19.92 -44.33 -13.82
C GLY A 215 20.03 -42.84 -14.18
N ALA A 216 19.53 -42.42 -15.35
CA ALA A 216 19.53 -41.01 -15.73
C ALA A 216 18.58 -40.17 -14.87
N ASP A 217 17.39 -40.70 -14.58
CA ASP A 217 16.38 -40.02 -13.75
C ASP A 217 16.83 -39.93 -12.30
N VAL A 218 17.43 -41.00 -11.76
CA VAL A 218 18.00 -41.00 -10.40
C VAL A 218 19.17 -40.02 -10.30
N LEU A 219 20.09 -40.00 -11.28
CA LEU A 219 21.20 -39.04 -11.27
C LEU A 219 20.70 -37.59 -11.33
N LEU A 220 19.68 -37.31 -12.15
CA LEU A 220 19.05 -36.00 -12.22
C LEU A 220 18.45 -35.59 -10.88
N GLY A 221 17.69 -36.48 -10.22
CA GLY A 221 17.11 -36.23 -8.91
C GLY A 221 18.17 -36.01 -7.82
N ILE A 222 19.31 -36.72 -7.90
CA ILE A 222 20.47 -36.48 -7.03
C ILE A 222 21.02 -35.07 -7.24
N PHE A 223 21.26 -34.66 -8.49
CA PHE A 223 21.73 -33.31 -8.79
C PHE A 223 20.75 -32.23 -8.33
N GLU A 224 19.45 -32.40 -8.55
CA GLU A 224 18.40 -31.49 -8.06
C GLU A 224 18.43 -31.35 -6.53
N ARG A 225 18.48 -32.47 -5.80
CA ARG A 225 18.45 -32.43 -4.33
C ARG A 225 19.74 -31.88 -3.72
N VAL A 226 20.90 -32.28 -4.25
CA VAL A 226 22.20 -31.79 -3.77
C VAL A 226 22.39 -30.31 -4.10
N SER A 227 21.97 -29.87 -5.29
CA SER A 227 22.02 -28.46 -5.67
C SER A 227 21.13 -27.60 -4.75
N ALA A 228 19.90 -28.04 -4.47
CA ALA A 228 18.99 -27.36 -3.54
C ALA A 228 19.50 -27.32 -2.10
N LEU A 229 20.26 -28.33 -1.66
CA LEU A 229 20.90 -28.34 -0.35
C LEU A 229 22.06 -27.32 -0.26
N ILE A 230 22.92 -27.29 -1.27
CA ILE A 230 24.13 -26.45 -1.31
C ILE A 230 23.77 -24.98 -1.52
N SER A 231 22.85 -24.70 -2.44
CA SER A 231 22.45 -23.35 -2.85
C SER A 231 20.93 -23.28 -2.97
N PRO A 232 20.22 -23.15 -1.82
CA PRO A 232 18.77 -23.08 -1.78
C PRO A 232 18.25 -21.83 -2.50
N SER A 233 17.16 -21.99 -3.24
CA SER A 233 16.46 -20.90 -3.93
C SER A 233 15.13 -20.60 -3.24
N ILE A 234 14.78 -19.33 -3.16
CA ILE A 234 13.48 -18.89 -2.66
C ILE A 234 12.55 -18.67 -3.85
N GLY A 235 11.40 -19.35 -3.85
CA GLY A 235 10.39 -19.24 -4.89
C GLY A 235 9.34 -18.18 -4.60
N PHE A 236 8.55 -17.85 -5.62
CA PHE A 236 7.39 -16.97 -5.52
C PHE A 236 6.11 -17.78 -5.72
N LEU A 237 5.08 -17.43 -4.95
CA LEU A 237 3.72 -17.91 -5.10
C LEU A 237 2.89 -16.89 -5.87
N ARG A 238 1.98 -17.37 -6.70
CA ARG A 238 0.89 -16.54 -7.22
C ARG A 238 -0.20 -16.35 -6.16
N LEU A 239 -1.02 -15.32 -6.32
CA LEU A 239 -2.08 -15.00 -5.35
C LEU A 239 -3.08 -16.15 -5.20
N ASP A 240 -3.50 -16.75 -6.32
CA ASP A 240 -4.41 -17.90 -6.36
C ASP A 240 -3.81 -19.14 -5.65
N GLU A 241 -2.52 -19.39 -5.84
CA GLU A 241 -1.80 -20.47 -5.15
C GLU A 241 -1.74 -20.25 -3.64
N ALA A 242 -1.47 -19.01 -3.19
CA ALA A 242 -1.43 -18.68 -1.77
C ALA A 242 -2.81 -18.85 -1.12
N LEU A 243 -3.87 -18.38 -1.79
CA LEU A 243 -5.26 -18.55 -1.34
C LEU A 243 -5.68 -20.03 -1.33
N ALA A 244 -5.30 -20.82 -2.34
CA ALA A 244 -5.60 -22.25 -2.41
C ALA A 244 -4.94 -23.06 -1.29
N ARG A 245 -3.83 -22.56 -0.72
CA ARG A 245 -3.18 -23.10 0.48
C ARG A 245 -3.87 -22.68 1.79
N GLY A 246 -4.92 -21.86 1.72
CA GLY A 246 -5.68 -21.39 2.88
C GLY A 246 -5.05 -20.21 3.62
N ALA A 247 -4.05 -19.53 3.03
CA ALA A 247 -3.46 -18.33 3.62
C ALA A 247 -4.47 -17.19 3.64
N ARG A 248 -4.50 -16.44 4.75
CA ARG A 248 -5.41 -15.28 4.89
C ARG A 248 -4.85 -14.08 4.14
N SER A 249 -5.71 -13.14 3.74
CA SER A 249 -5.26 -11.95 3.00
C SER A 249 -4.26 -11.11 3.79
N ASP A 250 -4.47 -10.93 5.11
CA ASP A 250 -3.53 -10.23 5.99
C ASP A 250 -2.16 -10.90 6.05
N GLU A 251 -2.08 -12.23 5.91
CA GLU A 251 -0.82 -12.96 5.89
C GLU A 251 -0.11 -12.86 4.53
N ILE A 252 -0.87 -12.90 3.43
CA ILE A 252 -0.34 -12.82 2.07
C ILE A 252 0.28 -11.44 1.81
N PHE A 253 -0.43 -10.38 2.21
CA PHE A 253 -0.03 -8.99 1.96
C PHE A 253 0.90 -8.41 3.05
N GLU A 254 1.27 -9.20 4.05
CA GLU A 254 2.22 -8.76 5.09
C GLU A 254 3.59 -8.45 4.47
N GLY A 255 4.12 -7.27 4.77
CA GLY A 255 5.43 -6.80 4.31
C GLY A 255 5.39 -6.06 2.96
N PRO A 256 6.56 -5.91 2.32
CA PRO A 256 6.72 -5.03 1.15
C PRO A 256 6.02 -5.58 -0.10
N PRO A 257 5.44 -4.69 -0.93
CA PRO A 257 4.86 -5.09 -2.20
C PRO A 257 5.95 -5.56 -3.18
N LEU A 258 5.80 -6.80 -3.65
CA LEU A 258 6.72 -7.45 -4.58
C LEU A 258 6.13 -7.47 -6.01
N LEU A 259 7.00 -7.48 -7.01
CA LEU A 259 6.61 -7.50 -8.43
C LEU A 259 6.39 -8.91 -8.95
N ARG A 260 7.09 -9.91 -8.40
CA ARG A 260 7.12 -11.28 -8.93
C ARG A 260 6.23 -12.29 -8.22
N GLY A 261 5.35 -11.82 -7.34
CA GLY A 261 4.44 -12.64 -6.53
C GLY A 261 4.78 -12.57 -5.05
N PHE A 262 4.36 -13.57 -4.29
CA PHE A 262 4.46 -13.59 -2.83
C PHE A 262 5.53 -14.58 -2.37
N ILE A 263 6.31 -14.20 -1.35
CA ILE A 263 7.30 -15.09 -0.75
C ILE A 263 6.72 -15.61 0.56
N ASP A 264 6.66 -16.93 0.70
CA ASP A 264 6.33 -17.56 1.97
C ASP A 264 7.47 -17.36 2.98
N ARG A 265 7.21 -16.55 4.01
CA ARG A 265 8.18 -16.21 5.06
C ARG A 265 8.71 -17.43 5.79
N ALA A 266 7.93 -18.51 5.90
CA ALA A 266 8.38 -19.75 6.53
C ALA A 266 9.53 -20.43 5.76
N THR A 267 9.76 -20.07 4.50
CA THR A 267 10.83 -20.63 3.67
C THR A 267 12.17 -19.91 3.83
N LEU A 268 12.17 -18.64 4.29
CA LEU A 268 13.39 -17.82 4.41
C LEU A 268 14.46 -18.45 5.34
N PRO A 269 14.13 -18.95 6.54
CA PRO A 269 15.12 -19.56 7.44
C PRO A 269 15.78 -20.81 6.87
N GLY A 270 15.09 -21.53 5.97
CA GLY A 270 15.63 -22.72 5.29
C GLY A 270 16.68 -22.38 4.22
N ALA A 271 16.75 -21.11 3.82
CA ALA A 271 17.66 -20.61 2.78
C ALA A 271 18.79 -19.74 3.35
N GLU A 272 19.18 -19.97 4.60
CA GLU A 272 20.32 -19.30 5.22
C GLU A 272 21.66 -19.70 4.60
N ARG A 273 22.63 -18.78 4.66
CA ARG A 273 23.97 -19.02 4.14
C ARG A 273 24.68 -20.06 5.00
N ARG A 274 25.13 -21.15 4.39
CA ARG A 274 25.90 -22.18 5.09
C ARG A 274 27.36 -21.75 5.22
N VAL A 275 27.93 -21.95 6.40
CA VAL A 275 29.38 -21.76 6.67
C VAL A 275 30.19 -23.02 6.42
N ALA A 276 29.53 -24.19 6.37
CA ALA A 276 30.14 -25.46 6.04
C ALA A 276 29.12 -26.41 5.40
N LEU A 277 29.61 -27.32 4.58
CA LEU A 277 28.84 -28.44 4.02
C LEU A 277 29.29 -29.74 4.68
N HIS A 278 28.40 -30.41 5.41
CA HIS A 278 28.68 -31.70 6.00
C HIS A 278 28.32 -32.83 5.03
N THR A 279 29.19 -33.84 4.93
CA THR A 279 28.90 -35.00 4.07
C THR A 279 27.64 -35.74 4.50
N SER A 280 27.32 -35.77 5.80
CA SER A 280 26.07 -36.34 6.33
C SER A 280 24.82 -35.72 5.70
N ASP A 281 24.80 -34.40 5.55
CA ASP A 281 23.64 -33.67 4.99
C ASP A 281 23.46 -34.01 3.51
N VAL A 282 24.58 -34.11 2.78
CA VAL A 282 24.60 -34.50 1.37
C VAL A 282 24.18 -35.96 1.20
N ILE A 283 24.60 -36.87 2.09
CA ILE A 283 24.12 -38.26 2.12
C ILE A 283 22.62 -38.29 2.33
N HIS A 284 22.09 -37.54 3.30
CA HIS A 284 20.64 -37.47 3.53
C HIS A 284 19.88 -36.93 2.32
N ALA A 285 20.41 -35.90 1.66
CA ALA A 285 19.87 -35.39 0.41
C ALA A 285 19.84 -36.50 -0.68
N ILE A 286 20.95 -37.19 -0.92
CA ILE A 286 21.03 -38.28 -1.91
C ILE A 286 20.06 -39.42 -1.57
N MET A 287 20.03 -39.86 -0.30
CA MET A 287 19.16 -40.94 0.18
C MET A 287 17.66 -40.59 0.09
N SER A 288 17.31 -39.31 0.04
CA SER A 288 15.91 -38.86 -0.11
C SER A 288 15.39 -38.94 -1.56
N VAL A 289 16.25 -39.27 -2.53
CA VAL A 289 15.88 -39.43 -3.93
C VAL A 289 15.23 -40.80 -4.12
N PRO A 290 13.99 -40.88 -4.65
CA PRO A 290 13.36 -42.16 -4.96
C PRO A 290 14.27 -43.02 -5.85
N GLY A 291 14.42 -44.30 -5.48
CA GLY A 291 15.26 -45.24 -6.20
C GLY A 291 16.69 -45.38 -5.67
N VAL A 292 17.15 -44.52 -4.74
CA VAL A 292 18.44 -44.71 -4.05
C VAL A 292 18.30 -45.70 -2.89
N ARG A 293 19.17 -46.72 -2.86
CA ARG A 293 19.23 -47.74 -1.79
C ARG A 293 20.31 -47.45 -0.75
N ALA A 294 21.49 -47.02 -1.18
CA ALA A 294 22.61 -46.72 -0.28
C ALA A 294 23.63 -45.75 -0.90
N VAL A 295 24.33 -44.98 -0.07
CA VAL A 295 25.55 -44.25 -0.47
C VAL A 295 26.75 -45.03 0.06
N ARG A 296 27.58 -45.59 -0.83
CA ARG A 296 28.72 -46.45 -0.46
C ARG A 296 29.91 -45.63 0.05
N TRP A 297 30.17 -44.50 -0.59
CA TRP A 297 31.15 -43.50 -0.16
C TRP A 297 30.81 -42.13 -0.78
N ILE A 298 31.27 -41.06 -0.14
CA ILE A 298 31.13 -39.68 -0.61
C ILE A 298 32.32 -38.84 -0.17
N LEU A 299 32.76 -37.90 -1.02
CA LEU A 299 33.68 -36.83 -0.69
C LEU A 299 33.17 -35.51 -1.29
N LEU A 300 33.40 -34.42 -0.58
CA LEU A 300 33.18 -33.06 -1.08
C LEU A 300 34.52 -32.44 -1.45
N ALA A 301 34.58 -31.65 -2.50
CA ALA A 301 35.77 -30.90 -2.85
C ALA A 301 35.39 -29.51 -3.37
N ARG A 302 36.27 -28.52 -3.19
CA ARG A 302 36.21 -27.31 -4.03
C ARG A 302 36.51 -27.72 -5.47
N ALA A 303 35.76 -27.22 -6.45
CA ALA A 303 36.00 -27.59 -7.84
C ALA A 303 37.43 -27.21 -8.26
N GLY A 304 38.10 -28.11 -8.96
CA GLY A 304 39.53 -27.97 -9.31
C GLY A 304 40.51 -28.41 -8.22
N SER A 305 40.08 -28.66 -6.97
CA SER A 305 40.93 -29.23 -5.94
C SER A 305 41.07 -30.75 -6.10
N PRO A 306 42.30 -31.31 -6.07
CA PRO A 306 42.49 -32.76 -6.02
C PRO A 306 42.09 -33.34 -4.66
N THR A 307 42.22 -32.54 -3.59
CA THR A 307 41.94 -32.93 -2.20
C THR A 307 40.44 -32.87 -1.95
N GLY A 308 39.85 -34.03 -1.62
CA GLY A 308 38.48 -34.14 -1.14
C GLY A 308 38.44 -34.18 0.39
N GLU A 309 37.46 -33.50 0.95
CA GLU A 309 37.15 -33.46 2.38
C GLU A 309 36.09 -34.55 2.69
N PRO A 310 36.41 -35.53 3.56
CA PRO A 310 35.52 -36.66 3.83
C PRO A 310 34.38 -36.35 4.82
N TRP A 311 34.50 -35.28 5.61
CA TRP A 311 33.58 -34.99 6.72
C TRP A 311 32.86 -33.64 6.56
N SER A 312 33.61 -32.60 6.26
CA SER A 312 33.06 -31.25 6.13
C SER A 312 33.90 -30.40 5.21
N LEU A 313 33.25 -29.66 4.32
CA LEU A 313 33.89 -28.63 3.49
C LEU A 313 33.56 -27.24 4.07
N THR A 314 34.57 -26.53 4.55
CA THR A 314 34.40 -25.15 5.04
C THR A 314 34.21 -24.19 3.86
N LEU A 315 33.16 -23.38 3.95
CA LEU A 315 32.83 -22.32 3.00
C LEU A 315 33.36 -21.00 3.55
N ASP A 316 34.10 -20.24 2.75
CA ASP A 316 34.50 -18.89 3.14
C ASP A 316 33.31 -17.91 3.10
N GLU A 317 33.45 -16.81 3.83
CA GLU A 317 32.39 -15.80 3.97
C GLU A 317 32.25 -14.88 2.75
N SER A 318 33.18 -14.95 1.80
CA SER A 318 33.22 -14.12 0.59
C SER A 318 32.46 -14.72 -0.59
N GLY A 319 32.23 -16.05 -0.58
CA GLY A 319 31.64 -16.75 -1.72
C GLY A 319 30.25 -17.33 -1.49
N ALA A 320 29.57 -17.65 -2.60
CA ALA A 320 28.31 -18.40 -2.62
C ALA A 320 28.56 -19.81 -3.15
N ALA A 321 28.38 -20.82 -2.29
CA ALA A 321 28.59 -22.22 -2.66
C ALA A 321 27.58 -22.66 -3.72
N ARG A 322 28.04 -23.35 -4.77
CA ARG A 322 27.18 -23.93 -5.81
C ARG A 322 27.69 -25.28 -6.26
N LEU A 323 26.79 -26.20 -6.61
CA LEU A 323 27.18 -27.50 -7.16
C LEU A 323 27.76 -27.32 -8.57
N ASP A 324 28.98 -27.79 -8.80
CA ASP A 324 29.57 -27.93 -10.12
C ASP A 324 29.31 -29.35 -10.63
N LEU A 325 28.35 -29.46 -11.54
CA LEU A 325 27.90 -30.74 -12.10
C LEU A 325 28.96 -31.38 -12.99
N THR A 326 29.78 -30.57 -13.65
CA THR A 326 30.82 -31.04 -14.57
C THR A 326 32.07 -31.54 -13.83
N ALA A 327 32.38 -30.92 -12.69
CA ALA A 327 33.45 -31.36 -11.80
C ALA A 327 33.00 -32.50 -10.85
N SER A 328 31.69 -32.72 -10.69
CA SER A 328 31.13 -33.79 -9.87
C SER A 328 31.19 -35.15 -10.57
N SER A 329 31.40 -36.21 -9.79
CA SER A 329 31.50 -37.60 -10.29
C SER A 329 30.70 -38.52 -9.38
N ILE A 330 29.49 -38.88 -9.82
CA ILE A 330 28.58 -39.74 -9.06
C ILE A 330 28.39 -41.05 -9.85
N GLU A 331 29.00 -42.12 -9.36
CA GLU A 331 28.90 -43.44 -9.96
C GLU A 331 27.66 -44.16 -9.43
N LEU A 332 26.77 -44.58 -10.33
CA LEU A 332 25.59 -45.37 -9.98
C LEU A 332 25.88 -46.86 -10.13
N VAL A 333 25.45 -47.66 -9.16
CA VAL A 333 25.69 -49.12 -9.11
C VAL A 333 24.37 -49.87 -8.93
N LYS A 334 24.18 -50.94 -9.71
CA LYS A 334 23.10 -51.93 -9.59
C LYS A 334 23.70 -53.33 -9.48
N ASP A 335 23.35 -54.09 -8.45
CA ASP A 335 23.87 -55.46 -8.22
C ASP A 335 25.40 -55.57 -8.38
N ARG A 336 26.12 -54.58 -7.84
CA ARG A 336 27.59 -54.42 -7.94
C ARG A 336 28.15 -54.13 -9.34
N GLN A 337 27.30 -53.89 -10.34
CA GLN A 337 27.69 -53.44 -11.67
C GLN A 337 27.45 -51.94 -11.85
N PRO A 338 28.42 -51.20 -12.45
CA PRO A 338 28.23 -49.79 -12.75
C PRO A 338 27.15 -49.59 -13.83
N VAL A 339 26.33 -48.57 -13.65
CA VAL A 339 25.30 -48.16 -14.62
C VAL A 339 25.87 -47.09 -15.54
N THR A 340 25.83 -47.35 -16.84
CA THR A 340 26.24 -46.35 -17.84
C THR A 340 25.12 -45.32 -18.02
N VAL A 341 25.43 -44.05 -17.76
CA VAL A 341 24.52 -42.91 -17.93
C VAL A 341 25.20 -41.86 -18.82
N ASP A 342 24.44 -41.26 -19.74
CA ASP A 342 24.89 -40.07 -20.47
C ASP A 342 24.79 -38.84 -19.56
N VAL A 343 25.87 -38.59 -18.80
CA VAL A 343 25.95 -37.49 -17.82
C VAL A 343 25.78 -36.13 -18.50
N ALA A 344 26.31 -35.95 -19.71
CA ALA A 344 26.20 -34.67 -20.42
C ALA A 344 24.74 -34.31 -20.73
N ARG A 345 23.94 -35.32 -21.14
CA ARG A 345 22.50 -35.14 -21.35
C ARG A 345 21.73 -34.91 -20.06
N VAL A 346 22.14 -35.52 -18.95
CA VAL A 346 21.53 -35.26 -17.62
C VAL A 346 21.80 -33.83 -17.19
N ILE A 347 23.02 -33.34 -17.34
CA ILE A 347 23.40 -31.95 -17.01
C ILE A 347 22.60 -30.95 -17.87
N SER A 348 22.46 -31.18 -19.18
CA SER A 348 21.66 -30.28 -20.03
C SER A 348 20.17 -30.28 -19.66
N THR A 349 19.64 -31.41 -19.23
CA THR A 349 18.26 -31.53 -18.72
C THR A 349 18.11 -30.78 -17.40
N PHE A 350 19.06 -30.92 -16.48
CA PHE A 350 19.11 -30.17 -15.23
C PHE A 350 19.13 -28.67 -15.49
N ASP A 351 20.04 -28.18 -16.34
CA ASP A 351 20.17 -26.75 -16.65
C ASP A 351 18.86 -26.19 -17.25
N THR A 352 18.21 -26.95 -18.12
CA THR A 352 16.93 -26.55 -18.73
C THR A 352 15.83 -26.44 -17.67
N ARG A 353 15.69 -27.44 -16.79
CA ARG A 353 14.69 -27.42 -15.71
C ARG A 353 14.97 -26.33 -14.69
N ALA A 354 16.21 -26.19 -14.26
CA ALA A 354 16.64 -25.17 -13.31
C ALA A 354 16.42 -23.76 -13.85
N ARG A 355 16.69 -23.52 -15.15
CA ARG A 355 16.37 -22.26 -15.83
C ARG A 355 14.88 -21.98 -15.73
N THR A 356 14.03 -22.89 -16.21
CA THR A 356 12.56 -22.72 -16.20
C THR A 356 12.02 -22.48 -14.79
N ALA A 357 12.48 -23.25 -13.80
CA ALA A 357 12.03 -23.10 -12.40
C ALA A 357 12.50 -21.79 -11.74
N SER A 358 13.54 -21.15 -12.28
CA SER A 358 14.04 -19.86 -11.78
C SER A 358 13.42 -18.64 -12.47
N LEU A 359 12.60 -18.86 -13.49
CA LEU A 359 11.91 -17.79 -14.22
C LEU A 359 10.63 -17.42 -13.46
N PHE A 360 10.76 -16.46 -12.55
CA PHE A 360 9.63 -15.77 -11.94
C PHE A 360 9.46 -14.42 -12.67
N PRO A 361 8.55 -14.31 -13.66
CA PRO A 361 8.29 -13.03 -14.32
C PRO A 361 7.60 -12.07 -13.34
N ALA A 362 7.67 -10.77 -13.64
CA ALA A 362 6.80 -9.80 -12.98
C ALA A 362 5.35 -10.13 -13.30
N LEU A 363 4.49 -10.05 -12.29
CA LEU A 363 3.05 -10.27 -12.43
C LEU A 363 2.35 -8.93 -12.68
N ASP A 364 1.28 -8.99 -13.47
CA ASP A 364 0.39 -7.85 -13.66
C ASP A 364 -0.23 -7.41 -12.33
N ALA A 365 -0.67 -6.16 -12.24
CA ALA A 365 -1.22 -5.61 -11.00
C ALA A 365 -2.44 -6.40 -10.50
N GLY A 366 -3.31 -6.87 -11.40
CA GLY A 366 -4.49 -7.66 -11.05
C GLY A 366 -4.18 -9.05 -10.50
N ASP A 367 -3.04 -9.63 -10.86
CA ASP A 367 -2.58 -10.93 -10.36
C ASP A 367 -1.90 -10.82 -8.98
N ARG A 368 -1.68 -9.59 -8.52
CA ARG A 368 -1.01 -9.26 -7.25
C ARG A 368 -1.95 -8.59 -6.25
N ASP A 369 -3.25 -8.54 -6.52
CA ASP A 369 -4.19 -7.81 -5.69
C ASP A 369 -5.57 -8.48 -5.67
N LEU A 370 -6.31 -8.22 -4.59
CA LEU A 370 -7.71 -8.57 -4.45
C LEU A 370 -8.56 -7.36 -4.84
N ILE A 371 -8.86 -7.26 -6.14
CA ILE A 371 -9.65 -6.16 -6.69
C ILE A 371 -11.15 -6.50 -6.54
N PRO A 372 -11.94 -5.70 -5.78
CA PRO A 372 -13.38 -5.88 -5.71
C PRO A 372 -14.04 -5.75 -7.08
N ARG A 373 -15.13 -6.47 -7.32
CA ARG A 373 -15.89 -6.31 -8.56
C ARG A 373 -16.49 -4.91 -8.63
N PRO A 374 -16.39 -4.20 -9.77
CA PRO A 374 -17.03 -2.92 -9.92
C PRO A 374 -18.55 -3.08 -9.85
N GLY A 375 -19.23 -2.11 -9.23
CA GLY A 375 -20.68 -2.03 -9.25
C GLY A 375 -21.23 -1.58 -10.61
N GLN A 376 -22.53 -1.73 -10.77
CA GLN A 376 -23.28 -1.26 -11.93
C GLN A 376 -24.01 0.04 -11.60
N LYS A 377 -23.87 1.07 -12.43
CA LYS A 377 -24.68 2.29 -12.32
C LYS A 377 -26.15 1.96 -12.58
N ARG A 378 -27.03 2.41 -11.69
CA ARG A 378 -28.48 2.14 -11.65
C ARG A 378 -29.34 3.37 -11.92
N ASP A 379 -28.77 4.57 -11.90
CA ASP A 379 -29.50 5.84 -12.06
C ASP A 379 -30.54 6.06 -10.96
N VAL A 380 -30.10 5.87 -9.72
CA VAL A 380 -31.00 5.84 -8.56
C VAL A 380 -31.65 7.19 -8.26
N ALA A 381 -31.09 8.29 -8.76
CA ALA A 381 -31.60 9.63 -8.56
C ALA A 381 -32.84 9.96 -9.41
N ASN A 382 -33.09 9.22 -10.49
CA ASN A 382 -34.18 9.54 -11.43
C ASN A 382 -35.56 9.49 -10.74
N TYR A 383 -36.27 10.60 -10.65
CA TYR A 383 -37.56 10.69 -9.99
C TYR A 383 -38.69 10.93 -10.99
N LEU A 384 -39.79 10.20 -10.84
CA LEU A 384 -41.03 10.42 -11.59
C LEU A 384 -42.08 11.07 -10.67
N PRO A 385 -42.70 12.18 -11.09
CA PRO A 385 -43.73 12.85 -10.28
C PRO A 385 -44.94 11.96 -10.01
N LEU A 386 -45.58 12.14 -8.85
CA LEU A 386 -46.74 11.38 -8.40
C LEU A 386 -47.92 11.47 -9.39
N GLU A 387 -48.05 12.57 -10.12
CA GLU A 387 -49.08 12.73 -11.17
C GLU A 387 -49.01 11.66 -12.27
N THR A 388 -47.85 11.02 -12.46
CA THR A 388 -47.63 9.94 -13.43
C THR A 388 -48.38 8.66 -13.03
N ASP A 389 -48.48 8.39 -11.73
CA ASP A 389 -49.09 7.17 -11.17
C ASP A 389 -50.59 7.36 -10.86
N LEU A 390 -51.10 8.59 -10.96
CA LEU A 390 -52.51 8.88 -10.72
C LEU A 390 -53.39 8.52 -11.93
N PRO A 391 -54.65 8.10 -11.70
CA PRO A 391 -55.59 7.85 -12.79
C PRO A 391 -55.78 9.08 -13.69
N ARG A 392 -55.83 8.86 -15.02
CA ARG A 392 -55.99 9.94 -16.02
C ARG A 392 -57.19 10.88 -15.76
N LEU A 393 -58.22 10.42 -15.05
CA LEU A 393 -59.40 11.21 -14.68
C LEU A 393 -59.05 12.44 -13.83
N TYR A 394 -57.97 12.38 -13.04
CA TYR A 394 -57.49 13.51 -12.23
C TYR A 394 -57.07 14.70 -13.09
N GLY A 395 -56.66 14.47 -14.34
CA GLY A 395 -56.34 15.51 -15.31
C GLY A 395 -55.05 16.28 -15.00
N VAL A 396 -54.15 15.70 -14.21
CA VAL A 396 -52.91 16.34 -13.74
C VAL A 396 -51.69 16.00 -14.59
N GLY A 397 -51.60 14.78 -15.13
CA GLY A 397 -50.46 14.39 -15.95
C GLY A 397 -50.48 14.95 -17.37
N ASP A 398 -49.34 14.87 -18.06
CA ASP A 398 -49.18 15.36 -19.42
C ASP A 398 -50.18 14.76 -20.41
N GLY A 399 -50.83 15.62 -21.19
CA GLY A 399 -51.82 15.21 -22.21
C GLY A 399 -53.05 14.49 -21.65
N THR A 400 -53.32 14.59 -20.35
CA THR A 400 -54.50 13.97 -19.72
C THR A 400 -55.77 14.81 -19.86
N LEU A 401 -55.66 16.13 -19.93
CA LEU A 401 -56.77 17.04 -20.22
C LEU A 401 -56.92 17.26 -21.73
N PRO A 402 -58.15 17.21 -22.28
CA PRO A 402 -58.38 17.60 -23.67
C PRO A 402 -58.24 19.11 -23.86
N ASP A 403 -57.81 19.55 -25.04
CA ASP A 403 -57.67 20.99 -25.38
C ASP A 403 -58.99 21.76 -25.21
N SER A 404 -60.12 21.07 -25.33
CA SER A 404 -61.48 21.58 -25.15
C SER A 404 -61.90 21.75 -23.68
N ALA A 405 -61.06 21.38 -22.71
CA ALA A 405 -61.36 21.58 -21.29
C ALA A 405 -61.53 23.07 -20.96
N ASP A 406 -62.54 23.38 -20.14
CA ASP A 406 -62.79 24.76 -19.70
C ASP A 406 -61.72 25.25 -18.71
N ASP A 407 -61.67 26.57 -18.52
CA ASP A 407 -60.68 27.21 -17.66
C ASP A 407 -60.83 26.79 -16.19
N ALA A 408 -62.06 26.47 -15.75
CA ALA A 408 -62.33 25.99 -14.40
C ALA A 408 -61.70 24.60 -14.17
N ARG A 409 -61.81 23.67 -15.12
CA ARG A 409 -61.20 22.34 -15.03
C ARG A 409 -59.69 22.42 -15.08
N LYS A 410 -59.12 23.28 -15.93
CA LYS A 410 -57.68 23.55 -16.00
C LYS A 410 -57.17 24.13 -14.67
N ALA A 411 -57.88 25.08 -14.08
CA ALA A 411 -57.53 25.65 -12.78
C ALA A 411 -57.59 24.62 -11.65
N ALA A 412 -58.61 23.75 -11.61
CA ALA A 412 -58.72 22.69 -10.62
C ALA A 412 -57.59 21.65 -10.72
N ALA A 413 -57.18 21.29 -11.95
CA ALA A 413 -56.02 20.42 -12.15
C ALA A 413 -54.73 21.09 -11.67
N ASN A 414 -54.52 22.37 -11.98
CA ASN A 414 -53.35 23.11 -11.51
C ASN A 414 -53.32 23.28 -9.98
N GLN A 415 -54.47 23.40 -9.31
CA GLN A 415 -54.55 23.40 -7.85
C GLN A 415 -54.08 22.06 -7.26
N LEU A 416 -54.49 20.93 -7.84
CA LEU A 416 -54.04 19.62 -7.39
C LEU A 416 -52.55 19.41 -7.68
N ARG A 417 -52.06 19.80 -8.86
CA ARG A 417 -50.62 19.77 -9.17
C ARG A 417 -49.82 20.64 -8.18
N GLY A 418 -50.33 21.81 -7.79
CA GLY A 418 -49.71 22.64 -6.75
C GLY A 418 -49.68 21.98 -5.36
N TYR A 419 -50.72 21.20 -5.02
CA TYR A 419 -50.73 20.39 -3.79
C TYR A 419 -49.68 19.27 -3.85
N LEU A 420 -49.58 18.57 -4.98
CA LEU A 420 -48.64 17.46 -5.19
C LEU A 420 -47.18 17.93 -5.26
N ALA A 421 -46.92 19.11 -5.82
CA ALA A 421 -45.57 19.67 -6.00
C ALA A 421 -44.73 19.70 -4.71
N VAL A 422 -45.35 19.95 -3.55
CA VAL A 422 -44.65 19.93 -2.25
C VAL A 422 -44.18 18.52 -1.91
N LEU A 423 -45.02 17.51 -2.14
CA LEU A 423 -44.70 16.10 -1.89
C LEU A 423 -43.67 15.58 -2.89
N ASP A 424 -43.87 15.93 -4.17
CA ASP A 424 -42.95 15.59 -5.25
C ASP A 424 -41.57 16.17 -5.00
N GLN A 425 -41.45 17.42 -4.55
CA GLN A 425 -40.16 18.03 -4.28
C GLN A 425 -39.43 17.37 -3.11
N LEU A 426 -40.16 16.97 -2.06
CA LEU A 426 -39.57 16.21 -0.95
C LEU A 426 -39.04 14.85 -1.43
N LEU A 427 -39.83 14.11 -2.21
CA LEU A 427 -39.41 12.82 -2.77
C LEU A 427 -38.23 12.99 -3.72
N ALA A 428 -38.31 13.93 -4.67
CA ALA A 428 -37.23 14.23 -5.61
C ALA A 428 -35.90 14.52 -4.88
N ASN A 429 -35.94 15.24 -3.76
CA ASN A 429 -34.76 15.49 -2.93
C ASN A 429 -34.21 14.21 -2.30
N GLU A 430 -35.06 13.31 -1.78
CA GLU A 430 -34.60 12.02 -1.23
C GLU A 430 -33.96 11.12 -2.31
N PHE A 431 -34.52 11.07 -3.51
CA PHE A 431 -33.90 10.36 -4.64
C PHE A 431 -32.56 11.02 -5.05
N ALA A 432 -32.51 12.35 -5.10
CA ALA A 432 -31.27 13.08 -5.38
C ALA A 432 -30.21 12.79 -4.30
N GLN A 433 -30.60 12.77 -3.02
CA GLN A 433 -29.74 12.44 -1.89
C GLN A 433 -29.21 11.01 -1.99
N LEU A 434 -30.03 10.05 -2.38
CA LEU A 434 -29.60 8.67 -2.60
C LEU A 434 -28.53 8.59 -3.70
N GLY A 435 -28.72 9.30 -4.82
CA GLY A 435 -27.70 9.40 -5.88
C GLY A 435 -26.43 10.12 -5.42
N HIS A 436 -26.54 11.02 -4.45
CA HIS A 436 -25.42 11.79 -3.91
C HIS A 436 -24.56 11.03 -2.88
N VAL A 437 -25.03 9.89 -2.35
CA VAL A 437 -24.29 9.07 -1.36
C VAL A 437 -22.85 8.75 -1.81
N ALA A 438 -22.69 8.43 -3.09
CA ALA A 438 -21.38 8.13 -3.67
C ALA A 438 -20.41 9.34 -3.62
N SER A 439 -20.93 10.55 -3.86
CA SER A 439 -20.14 11.79 -3.74
C SER A 439 -19.85 12.16 -2.29
N LEU A 440 -20.79 11.93 -1.38
CA LEU A 440 -20.58 12.15 0.06
C LEU A 440 -19.43 11.33 0.64
N LEU A 441 -19.31 10.08 0.18
CA LEU A 441 -18.27 9.15 0.59
C LEU A 441 -16.99 9.25 -0.27
N SER A 442 -16.97 10.15 -1.26
CA SER A 442 -15.80 10.38 -2.11
C SER A 442 -14.78 11.26 -1.39
N ILE A 443 -13.50 10.89 -1.49
CA ILE A 443 -12.37 11.72 -1.04
C ILE A 443 -12.17 12.92 -1.98
N ASN A 444 -12.45 12.74 -3.28
CA ASN A 444 -12.17 13.72 -4.31
C ASN A 444 -13.26 14.81 -4.44
N ASP A 445 -14.39 14.65 -3.74
CA ASP A 445 -15.46 15.64 -3.80
C ASP A 445 -15.09 16.84 -2.94
N ASP A 446 -14.74 17.95 -3.62
CA ASP A 446 -14.31 19.19 -3.01
C ASP A 446 -15.46 20.07 -2.53
N SER A 447 -16.70 19.77 -2.94
CA SER A 447 -17.88 20.58 -2.66
C SER A 447 -18.17 20.69 -1.15
N ALA A 448 -18.65 21.87 -0.75
CA ALA A 448 -19.06 22.11 0.63
C ALA A 448 -20.41 21.45 0.96
N GLY A 449 -21.29 21.32 -0.06
CA GLY A 449 -22.63 20.78 0.07
C GLY A 449 -22.65 19.33 0.56
N THR A 450 -23.63 19.01 1.39
CA THR A 450 -23.85 17.68 1.96
C THR A 450 -25.26 17.15 1.72
N TYR A 451 -26.18 18.02 1.32
CA TYR A 451 -27.52 17.65 0.88
C TYR A 451 -27.63 17.89 -0.63
N ALA A 452 -28.27 16.95 -1.31
CA ALA A 452 -28.59 17.05 -2.72
C ALA A 452 -30.10 17.21 -2.90
N ALA A 453 -30.44 17.95 -3.95
CA ALA A 453 -31.80 18.22 -4.36
C ALA A 453 -31.84 18.29 -5.90
N GLN A 454 -33.00 17.99 -6.47
CA GLN A 454 -33.26 18.13 -7.89
C GLN A 454 -34.64 18.75 -8.08
N LEU A 455 -34.82 19.56 -9.13
CA LEU A 455 -36.15 20.05 -9.46
C LEU A 455 -37.03 18.91 -9.96
N VAL A 456 -38.32 19.00 -9.66
CA VAL A 456 -39.33 18.09 -10.19
C VAL A 456 -39.64 18.52 -11.63
N GLY A 457 -39.25 17.70 -12.61
CA GLY A 457 -39.45 17.99 -14.04
C GLY A 457 -38.32 18.80 -14.70
N ASP A 458 -38.21 18.70 -16.02
CA ASP A 458 -37.06 19.20 -16.80
C ASP A 458 -37.18 20.67 -17.28
N ASP A 459 -38.32 21.35 -17.10
CA ASP A 459 -38.59 22.64 -17.76
C ASP A 459 -39.30 23.68 -16.87
N PRO A 460 -38.55 24.57 -16.19
CA PRO A 460 -39.12 25.67 -15.40
C PRO A 460 -39.90 26.70 -16.23
N ASP A 461 -39.71 26.78 -17.56
CA ASP A 461 -40.48 27.67 -18.44
C ASP A 461 -41.88 27.12 -18.79
N ARG A 462 -42.18 25.86 -18.40
CA ARG A 462 -43.46 25.18 -18.69
C ARG A 462 -44.37 24.98 -17.51
N ASP A 463 -43.91 25.20 -16.27
CA ASP A 463 -44.73 24.88 -15.10
C ASP A 463 -45.38 26.13 -14.48
N SER A 464 -46.66 26.34 -14.79
CA SER A 464 -47.48 27.48 -14.30
C SER A 464 -47.70 27.54 -12.77
N ILE A 465 -47.02 26.66 -12.04
CA ILE A 465 -47.22 26.36 -10.61
C ILE A 465 -46.02 26.82 -9.79
N LEU A 466 -44.81 26.74 -10.35
CA LEU A 466 -43.60 27.23 -9.70
C LEU A 466 -43.50 28.75 -9.87
N ASP A 467 -42.92 29.40 -8.86
CA ASP A 467 -42.57 30.81 -8.96
C ASP A 467 -41.50 31.00 -10.06
N VAL A 468 -41.64 32.04 -10.87
CA VAL A 468 -40.69 32.35 -11.96
C VAL A 468 -39.27 32.56 -11.46
N ASP A 469 -39.12 32.93 -10.17
CA ASP A 469 -37.84 33.13 -9.51
C ASP A 469 -37.38 31.89 -8.69
N PHE A 470 -38.05 30.74 -8.82
CA PHE A 470 -37.66 29.49 -8.17
C PHE A 470 -36.90 28.57 -9.13
N GLY A 471 -35.68 28.20 -8.77
CA GLY A 471 -34.81 27.36 -9.58
C GLY A 471 -33.81 26.57 -8.72
N THR A 472 -32.88 25.89 -9.39
CA THR A 472 -31.90 24.99 -8.77
C THR A 472 -31.03 25.68 -7.71
N GLU A 473 -30.59 26.92 -7.96
CA GLU A 473 -29.75 27.69 -7.04
C GLU A 473 -30.49 27.99 -5.72
N LYS A 474 -31.70 28.54 -5.82
CA LYS A 474 -32.54 28.86 -4.66
C LYS A 474 -32.95 27.60 -3.89
N LEU A 475 -33.21 26.49 -4.59
CA LEU A 475 -33.46 25.20 -3.96
C LEU A 475 -32.24 24.70 -3.20
N ALA A 476 -31.04 24.79 -3.77
CA ALA A 476 -29.80 24.40 -3.09
C ALA A 476 -29.55 25.24 -1.83
N GLU A 477 -29.81 26.55 -1.87
CA GLU A 477 -29.72 27.43 -0.70
C GLU A 477 -30.71 27.06 0.42
N ILE A 478 -31.93 26.67 0.06
CA ILE A 478 -32.95 26.25 1.03
C ILE A 478 -32.59 24.91 1.67
N ILE A 479 -32.08 23.98 0.87
CA ILE A 479 -31.82 22.60 1.28
C ILE A 479 -30.52 22.46 2.07
N GLU A 480 -29.52 23.31 1.84
CA GLU A 480 -28.26 23.28 2.57
C GLU A 480 -28.29 24.23 3.78
N PRO A 481 -28.56 23.74 5.01
CA PRO A 481 -28.54 24.61 6.20
C PRO A 481 -27.11 25.11 6.50
N PRO A 482 -26.94 26.16 7.33
CA PRO A 482 -25.62 26.59 7.77
C PRO A 482 -24.76 25.44 8.35
N GLY A 483 -23.43 25.51 8.16
CA GLY A 483 -22.50 24.53 8.70
C GLY A 483 -22.21 23.31 7.80
N ALA A 484 -22.37 23.44 6.48
CA ALA A 484 -22.05 22.40 5.50
C ALA A 484 -20.59 21.90 5.65
N LEU A 485 -19.64 22.82 5.81
CA LEU A 485 -18.22 22.49 6.05
C LEU A 485 -18.02 21.64 7.32
N ASN A 486 -18.75 21.91 8.41
CA ASN A 486 -18.68 21.10 9.63
C ASN A 486 -19.27 19.69 9.42
N ARG A 487 -20.34 19.56 8.64
CA ARG A 487 -20.90 18.24 8.26
C ARG A 487 -19.89 17.46 7.42
N ARG A 488 -19.28 18.10 6.43
CA ARG A 488 -18.21 17.50 5.62
C ARG A 488 -17.01 17.08 6.48
N ASN A 489 -16.63 17.90 7.47
CA ASN A 489 -15.57 17.56 8.42
C ASN A 489 -15.86 16.24 9.18
N ARG A 490 -17.10 16.07 9.66
CA ARG A 490 -17.51 14.83 10.34
C ARG A 490 -17.48 13.62 9.41
N LEU A 491 -17.84 13.81 8.13
CA LEU A 491 -17.78 12.77 7.10
C LEU A 491 -16.32 12.32 6.85
N LEU A 492 -15.39 13.26 6.68
CA LEU A 492 -13.97 12.94 6.53
C LEU A 492 -13.39 12.28 7.79
N ASN A 493 -13.80 12.72 8.99
CA ASN A 493 -13.42 12.06 10.25
C ASN A 493 -13.93 10.61 10.31
N HIS A 494 -15.15 10.36 9.82
CA HIS A 494 -15.67 8.99 9.72
C HIS A 494 -14.83 8.13 8.77
N LEU A 495 -14.45 8.65 7.61
CA LEU A 495 -13.58 7.93 6.66
C LEU A 495 -12.18 7.67 7.24
N LEU A 496 -11.56 8.66 7.89
CA LEU A 496 -10.27 8.52 8.58
C LEU A 496 -10.33 7.47 9.70
N GLY A 497 -11.45 7.42 10.44
CA GLY A 497 -11.68 6.45 11.49
C GLY A 497 -11.61 4.99 11.03
N ARG A 498 -11.85 4.70 9.74
CA ARG A 498 -11.70 3.34 9.16
C ARG A 498 -10.26 2.84 9.19
N PHE A 499 -9.29 3.77 9.19
CA PHE A 499 -7.86 3.48 9.24
C PHE A 499 -7.27 3.68 10.65
N ALA A 500 -8.12 3.91 11.65
CA ALA A 500 -7.72 4.35 12.99
C ALA A 500 -6.88 5.63 12.99
N GLU A 501 -7.12 6.50 12.01
CA GLU A 501 -6.39 7.76 11.83
C GLU A 501 -7.19 8.95 12.31
N THR A 502 -6.49 10.00 12.75
CA THR A 502 -7.09 11.28 13.14
C THR A 502 -6.23 12.43 12.66
N VAL A 503 -6.87 13.53 12.25
CA VAL A 503 -6.23 14.83 12.01
C VAL A 503 -6.76 15.79 13.06
N THR A 504 -6.01 16.84 13.39
CA THR A 504 -6.51 17.88 14.28
C THR A 504 -7.88 18.42 13.85
N ASP A 505 -8.74 18.74 14.81
CA ASP A 505 -10.05 19.35 14.57
C ASP A 505 -10.04 20.86 14.79
N ASP A 506 -8.87 21.45 15.07
CA ASP A 506 -8.71 22.90 15.19
C ASP A 506 -8.50 23.54 13.80
N PRO A 507 -9.46 24.30 13.26
CA PRO A 507 -9.29 24.96 11.97
C PRO A 507 -8.37 26.19 12.07
N GLN A 508 -8.20 26.78 13.26
CA GLN A 508 -7.55 28.09 13.45
C GLN A 508 -6.02 28.02 13.53
N LEU A 509 -5.42 27.04 12.88
CA LEU A 509 -3.98 26.86 12.89
C LEU A 509 -3.26 28.05 12.20
N PRO A 510 -2.22 28.64 12.81
CA PRO A 510 -1.46 29.74 12.22
C PRO A 510 -0.87 29.38 10.85
N GLY A 511 -1.44 29.92 9.77
CA GLY A 511 -0.96 29.76 8.40
C GLY A 511 0.05 30.84 7.99
N ALA A 512 0.73 30.63 6.85
CA ALA A 512 1.32 31.71 6.07
C ALA A 512 0.85 31.57 4.62
N PRO A 513 -0.03 32.48 4.13
CA PRO A 513 -0.75 33.50 4.91
C PRO A 513 -1.74 32.87 5.92
N PRO A 514 -2.09 33.57 7.02
CA PRO A 514 -3.17 33.13 7.89
C PRO A 514 -4.50 33.13 7.12
N PRO A 515 -5.42 32.19 7.41
CA PRO A 515 -6.73 32.19 6.76
C PRO A 515 -7.49 33.49 7.11
N PRO A 516 -8.17 34.13 6.13
CA PRO A 516 -8.88 35.39 6.33
C PRO A 516 -10.12 35.26 7.23
N ASP A 517 -10.76 34.09 7.23
CA ASP A 517 -11.96 33.78 7.99
C ASP A 517 -12.00 32.30 8.41
N ALA A 518 -12.99 31.95 9.24
CA ALA A 518 -13.14 30.60 9.79
C ALA A 518 -13.50 29.55 8.73
N ASP A 519 -14.21 29.93 7.67
CA ASP A 519 -14.61 29.01 6.60
C ASP A 519 -13.41 28.64 5.73
N THR A 520 -12.56 29.60 5.41
CA THR A 520 -11.28 29.37 4.71
C THR A 520 -10.34 28.52 5.56
N ALA A 521 -10.31 28.76 6.87
CA ALA A 521 -9.53 27.96 7.81
C ALA A 521 -10.00 26.51 7.85
N THR A 522 -11.33 26.30 7.87
CA THR A 522 -11.97 24.98 7.83
C THR A 522 -11.75 24.29 6.49
N ALA A 523 -11.90 24.99 5.37
CA ALA A 523 -11.68 24.44 4.03
C ALA A 523 -10.24 23.92 3.85
N ARG A 524 -9.24 24.66 4.34
CA ARG A 524 -7.84 24.20 4.36
C ARG A 524 -7.66 22.93 5.20
N LEU A 525 -8.33 22.83 6.35
CA LEU A 525 -8.31 21.62 7.18
C LEU A 525 -8.96 20.42 6.46
N LEU A 526 -10.09 20.63 5.78
CA LEU A 526 -10.73 19.59 4.97
C LEU A 526 -9.80 19.11 3.85
N GLU A 527 -9.07 20.03 3.22
CA GLU A 527 -8.09 19.68 2.19
C GLU A 527 -6.95 18.80 2.74
N ALA A 528 -6.39 19.15 3.91
CA ALA A 528 -5.40 18.30 4.55
C ALA A 528 -5.95 16.90 4.88
N LYS A 529 -7.23 16.79 5.30
CA LYS A 529 -7.89 15.51 5.57
C LYS A 529 -8.10 14.69 4.29
N ARG A 530 -8.52 15.33 3.19
CA ARG A 530 -8.68 14.70 1.87
C ARG A 530 -7.34 14.21 1.34
N GLU A 531 -6.31 15.05 1.40
CA GLU A 531 -4.97 14.66 0.98
C GLU A 531 -4.44 13.48 1.80
N PHE A 532 -4.64 13.50 3.13
CA PHE A 532 -4.22 12.40 3.99
C PHE A 532 -4.95 11.09 3.68
N LEU A 533 -6.27 11.16 3.46
CA LEU A 533 -7.05 10.01 3.01
C LEU A 533 -6.58 9.50 1.65
N ALA A 534 -6.40 10.38 0.66
CA ALA A 534 -5.99 10.01 -0.70
C ALA A 534 -4.61 9.34 -0.71
N ARG A 535 -3.68 9.82 0.11
CA ARG A 535 -2.33 9.27 0.25
C ARG A 535 -2.20 8.19 1.32
N MET A 536 -3.31 7.72 1.91
CA MET A 536 -3.26 6.76 3.02
C MET A 536 -2.53 5.45 2.69
N PRO A 537 -2.68 4.84 1.49
CA PRO A 537 -1.90 3.65 1.12
C PRO A 537 -0.38 3.89 1.12
N GLU A 538 0.05 5.05 0.60
CA GLU A 538 1.45 5.44 0.54
C GLU A 538 1.98 5.76 1.93
N LEU A 539 1.33 6.69 2.64
CA LEU A 539 1.78 7.18 3.94
C LEU A 539 1.65 6.13 5.04
N GLY A 540 0.58 5.32 5.01
CA GLY A 540 0.37 4.22 5.93
C GLY A 540 1.41 3.12 5.80
N SER A 541 1.73 2.70 4.57
CA SER A 541 2.73 1.67 4.33
C SER A 541 4.16 2.16 4.59
N ALA A 542 4.45 3.44 4.36
CA ALA A 542 5.81 4.00 4.41
C ALA A 542 6.17 4.71 5.74
N ARG A 543 5.41 4.51 6.82
CA ARG A 543 5.66 5.17 8.13
C ARG A 543 7.10 5.03 8.62
N GLY A 544 7.68 3.84 8.42
CA GLY A 544 9.06 3.50 8.81
C GLY A 544 10.10 3.72 7.72
N THR A 545 9.77 4.37 6.60
CA THR A 545 10.66 4.56 5.46
C THR A 545 11.36 5.91 5.55
N GLY A 546 12.70 5.89 5.43
CA GLY A 546 13.53 7.08 5.34
C GLY A 546 13.62 7.64 3.91
N VAL A 547 14.42 8.67 3.71
CA VAL A 547 14.64 9.27 2.39
C VAL A 547 15.25 8.26 1.40
N ASP A 548 14.73 8.24 0.16
CA ASP A 548 15.35 7.53 -0.96
C ASP A 548 16.47 8.41 -1.54
N LEU A 549 17.71 8.09 -1.16
CA LEU A 549 18.90 8.82 -1.58
C LEU A 549 19.18 8.75 -3.08
N LEU A 550 18.55 7.83 -3.83
CA LEU A 550 18.75 7.71 -5.28
C LEU A 550 17.71 8.51 -6.08
N THR A 551 16.62 8.94 -5.43
CA THR A 551 15.53 9.72 -6.04
C THR A 551 15.63 11.20 -5.62
N PRO A 552 15.76 12.16 -6.56
CA PRO A 552 15.82 13.58 -6.22
C PRO A 552 14.49 14.05 -5.64
N GLY A 553 14.55 14.88 -4.60
CA GLY A 553 13.36 15.42 -3.95
C GLY A 553 12.55 14.39 -3.15
N SER A 554 13.10 13.19 -2.92
CA SER A 554 12.49 12.22 -2.02
C SER A 554 12.34 12.81 -0.61
N SER A 555 11.21 12.53 0.03
CA SER A 555 10.91 12.93 1.39
C SER A 555 10.40 11.72 2.19
N PRO A 556 10.82 11.52 3.45
CA PRO A 556 10.27 10.45 4.28
C PRO A 556 8.77 10.63 4.50
N ALA A 557 7.97 9.56 4.44
CA ALA A 557 6.52 9.67 4.66
C ALA A 557 6.17 10.21 6.05
N LEU A 558 7.04 9.99 7.06
CA LEU A 558 6.84 10.47 8.42
C LEU A 558 6.66 12.01 8.50
N ILE A 559 7.43 12.79 7.73
CA ILE A 559 7.31 14.26 7.80
C ILE A 559 6.00 14.75 7.17
N ASP A 560 5.55 14.10 6.10
CA ASP A 560 4.28 14.36 5.44
C ASP A 560 3.10 13.98 6.34
N ARG A 561 3.19 12.85 7.05
CA ARG A 561 2.17 12.44 8.02
C ARG A 561 2.03 13.44 9.15
N VAL A 562 3.15 13.86 9.75
CA VAL A 562 3.13 14.89 10.80
C VAL A 562 2.49 16.18 10.26
N ARG A 563 2.86 16.61 9.06
CA ARG A 563 2.32 17.81 8.41
C ARG A 563 0.80 17.73 8.20
N LEU A 564 0.32 16.62 7.65
CA LEU A 564 -1.10 16.42 7.35
C LEU A 564 -1.93 16.22 8.63
N ARG A 565 -1.43 15.47 9.63
CA ARG A 565 -2.10 15.34 10.94
C ARG A 565 -2.17 16.65 11.71
N LEU A 566 -1.18 17.52 11.50
CA LEU A 566 -1.21 18.89 11.99
C LEU A 566 -2.24 19.75 11.25
N GLY A 567 -2.78 19.34 10.09
CA GLY A 567 -3.79 20.08 9.33
C GLY A 567 -3.24 20.98 8.21
N TRP A 568 -2.00 20.74 7.75
CA TRP A 568 -1.38 21.49 6.65
C TRP A 568 -1.34 20.68 5.35
N PRO A 569 -2.08 21.08 4.30
CA PRO A 569 -1.98 20.45 2.99
C PRO A 569 -0.68 20.83 2.26
N SER A 570 -0.34 20.10 1.20
CA SER A 570 0.93 20.23 0.45
C SER A 570 1.10 21.53 -0.29
N ASP A 571 0.01 22.19 -0.64
CA ASP A 571 0.02 23.48 -1.35
C ASP A 571 0.34 24.68 -0.45
N THR A 572 0.68 24.44 0.82
CA THR A 572 1.11 25.52 1.72
C THR A 572 2.61 25.77 1.62
N ASP A 573 3.03 27.05 1.69
CA ASP A 573 4.46 27.45 1.73
C ASP A 573 5.16 27.07 3.06
N THR A 574 4.56 26.17 3.84
CA THR A 574 5.07 25.77 5.14
C THR A 574 5.86 24.46 5.00
N LYS A 575 7.17 24.56 4.76
CA LYS A 575 8.08 23.41 4.73
C LYS A 575 8.41 22.96 6.15
N PHE A 576 8.43 21.65 6.37
CA PHE A 576 9.02 21.01 7.55
C PHE A 576 10.17 20.11 7.10
N LEU A 577 11.21 19.97 7.92
CA LEU A 577 12.35 19.12 7.61
C LEU A 577 12.47 18.01 8.63
N LEU A 578 12.91 16.85 8.17
CA LEU A 578 13.26 15.71 8.99
C LEU A 578 14.70 15.33 8.70
N VAL A 579 15.56 15.45 9.71
CA VAL A 579 16.98 15.12 9.63
C VAL A 579 17.21 13.78 10.28
N GLU A 580 17.62 12.80 9.47
CA GLU A 580 18.03 11.48 9.95
C GLU A 580 19.50 11.52 10.36
N HIS A 581 19.80 11.27 11.64
CA HIS A 581 21.16 11.47 12.14
C HIS A 581 22.15 10.47 11.50
N ILE A 582 21.69 9.26 11.15
CA ILE A 582 22.50 8.26 10.44
C ILE A 582 23.12 8.79 9.14
N LEU A 583 22.49 9.78 8.50
CA LEU A 583 22.99 10.38 7.26
C LEU A 583 24.05 11.46 7.50
N LEU A 584 24.25 11.89 8.75
CA LEU A 584 25.29 12.84 9.17
C LEU A 584 26.61 12.16 9.57
N ARG A 585 26.68 10.83 9.43
CA ARG A 585 27.91 10.08 9.67
C ARG A 585 28.96 10.44 8.62
N ALA A 586 30.23 10.31 9.00
CA ALA A 586 31.35 10.55 8.09
C ALA A 586 31.29 9.64 6.86
N LEU A 587 31.65 10.20 5.71
CA LEU A 587 31.90 9.48 4.46
C LEU A 587 33.40 9.52 4.10
N PRO A 588 33.85 8.68 3.14
CA PRO A 588 35.26 8.67 2.74
C PRO A 588 35.77 10.04 2.26
N GLU A 589 34.90 10.86 1.67
CA GLU A 589 35.23 12.22 1.23
C GLU A 589 35.53 13.17 2.40
N ASP A 590 35.06 12.87 3.61
CA ASP A 590 35.34 13.66 4.82
C ASP A 590 36.75 13.44 5.36
N GLU A 591 37.53 12.53 4.76
CA GLU A 591 38.93 12.29 5.13
C GLU A 591 39.82 13.53 5.03
N ILE A 592 39.43 14.54 4.26
CA ILE A 592 40.14 15.82 4.14
C ILE A 592 39.97 16.72 5.39
N ASN A 593 38.96 16.47 6.22
CA ASN A 593 38.68 17.26 7.42
C ASN A 593 39.65 16.86 8.55
N ALA A 594 40.32 17.82 9.18
CA ALA A 594 41.22 17.57 10.31
C ALA A 594 40.67 18.16 11.63
N LEU A 595 40.86 17.40 12.72
CA LEU A 595 40.32 17.54 14.09
C LEU A 595 38.89 17.00 14.25
N PRO A 596 38.49 16.57 15.47
CA PRO A 596 37.53 15.48 15.61
C PRO A 596 36.25 15.80 14.86
N LEU A 597 35.88 14.87 13.97
CA LEU A 597 34.76 15.00 13.06
C LEU A 597 33.47 15.33 13.82
N LEU A 598 33.35 14.80 15.04
CA LEU A 598 32.37 15.26 16.01
C LEU A 598 33.05 15.56 17.35
N ALA A 599 32.95 16.82 17.79
CA ALA A 599 33.29 17.23 19.15
C ALA A 599 32.07 17.10 20.08
N SER A 600 32.31 16.90 21.38
CA SER A 600 31.25 16.75 22.40
C SER A 600 30.28 15.60 22.13
N ALA A 601 30.75 14.53 21.47
CA ALA A 601 29.96 13.33 21.23
C ALA A 601 29.43 12.77 22.58
N PRO A 602 28.11 12.58 22.73
CA PRO A 602 27.53 12.11 23.98
C PRO A 602 27.78 10.61 24.22
N ARG A 603 28.07 9.86 23.16
CA ARG A 603 28.31 8.41 23.13
C ARG A 603 29.10 8.03 21.89
N ASP A 604 29.51 6.77 21.83
CA ASP A 604 30.19 6.12 20.70
C ASP A 604 29.36 6.12 19.41
N ASP A 605 28.05 5.88 19.50
CA ASP A 605 27.11 5.91 18.37
C ASP A 605 26.08 7.05 18.53
N PRO A 606 26.40 8.28 18.09
CA PRO A 606 25.52 9.43 18.19
C PRO A 606 24.50 9.51 17.05
N TRP A 607 24.38 8.48 16.18
CA TRP A 607 23.54 8.58 14.99
C TRP A 607 22.38 7.58 14.94
N THR A 608 22.59 6.35 15.38
CA THR A 608 21.57 5.30 15.28
C THR A 608 20.29 5.71 16.01
N ALA A 609 19.15 5.40 15.37
CA ALA A 609 17.81 5.56 15.92
C ALA A 609 17.49 6.99 16.42
N GLN A 610 18.06 8.01 15.76
CA GLN A 610 17.84 9.41 16.10
C GLN A 610 17.48 10.24 14.89
N LEU A 611 16.53 11.15 15.11
CA LEU A 611 16.07 12.10 14.11
C LEU A 611 15.73 13.44 14.75
N THR A 612 15.81 14.51 13.96
CA THR A 612 15.40 15.85 14.37
C THR A 612 14.36 16.37 13.39
N PHE A 613 13.20 16.76 13.91
CA PHE A 613 12.24 17.57 13.18
C PHE A 613 12.62 19.05 13.31
N VAL A 614 12.71 19.75 12.18
CA VAL A 614 13.02 21.18 12.14
C VAL A 614 11.77 21.93 11.67
N PHE A 615 11.32 22.86 12.52
CA PHE A 615 10.11 23.64 12.33
C PHE A 615 10.40 25.15 12.30
N PRO A 616 9.63 25.95 11.55
CA PRO A 616 9.63 27.40 11.69
C PRO A 616 9.15 27.82 13.10
N SER A 617 9.90 28.71 13.75
CA SER A 617 9.62 29.22 15.10
C SER A 617 8.30 29.97 15.24
N ARG A 618 7.72 30.46 14.14
CA ARG A 618 6.35 31.01 14.12
C ARG A 618 5.27 30.01 14.53
N LEU A 619 5.56 28.71 14.45
CA LEU A 619 4.65 27.63 14.87
C LEU A 619 4.88 27.19 16.32
N LYS A 620 5.79 27.85 17.05
CA LYS A 620 6.16 27.46 18.41
C LYS A 620 4.99 27.60 19.41
N GLU A 621 4.00 28.44 19.13
CA GLU A 621 2.76 28.51 19.91
C GLU A 621 1.99 27.18 19.92
N LEU A 622 2.18 26.34 18.90
CA LEU A 622 1.58 25.02 18.76
C LEU A 622 2.45 23.89 19.30
N GLU A 623 3.54 24.21 20.01
CA GLU A 623 4.58 23.24 20.41
C GLU A 623 3.99 22.01 21.13
N THR A 624 3.00 22.18 22.00
CA THR A 624 2.36 21.06 22.71
C THR A 624 1.65 20.10 21.75
N MET A 625 0.96 20.63 20.75
CA MET A 625 0.27 19.83 19.73
C MET A 625 1.27 19.13 18.81
N VAL A 626 2.30 19.86 18.35
CA VAL A 626 3.38 19.31 17.53
C VAL A 626 4.10 18.18 18.25
N GLN A 627 4.48 18.37 19.53
CA GLN A 627 5.11 17.33 20.35
C GLN A 627 4.22 16.09 20.48
N ARG A 628 2.92 16.26 20.69
CA ARG A 628 1.97 15.14 20.76
C ARG A 628 1.94 14.37 19.45
N ILE A 629 1.73 15.04 18.32
CA ILE A 629 1.62 14.40 17.00
C ILE A 629 2.95 13.74 16.60
N VAL A 630 4.08 14.43 16.78
CA VAL A 630 5.41 13.84 16.51
C VAL A 630 5.61 12.57 17.34
N ARG A 631 5.22 12.56 18.62
CA ARG A 631 5.34 11.37 19.46
C ARG A 631 4.41 10.22 19.03
N GLU A 632 3.20 10.53 18.59
CA GLU A 632 2.25 9.53 18.09
C GLU A 632 2.69 8.92 16.75
N GLU A 633 3.30 9.73 15.87
CA GLU A 633 3.72 9.30 14.53
C GLU A 633 5.10 8.63 14.51
N THR A 634 6.00 9.02 15.43
CA THR A 634 7.37 8.50 15.43
C THR A 634 7.41 7.07 15.95
N PRO A 635 8.05 6.12 15.23
CA PRO A 635 8.26 4.76 15.72
C PRO A 635 8.93 4.74 17.10
N ALA A 636 8.40 3.93 18.03
CA ALA A 636 8.78 3.96 19.44
C ALA A 636 10.27 3.66 19.74
N HIS A 637 10.98 3.01 18.81
CA HIS A 637 12.41 2.72 18.95
C HIS A 637 13.31 3.89 18.52
N LEU A 638 12.74 4.94 17.91
CA LEU A 638 13.46 6.13 17.47
C LEU A 638 13.33 7.25 18.50
N THR A 639 14.39 8.03 18.65
CA THR A 639 14.41 9.24 19.46
C THR A 639 14.20 10.46 18.56
N ALA A 640 13.11 11.19 18.79
CA ALA A 640 12.79 12.42 18.07
C ALA A 640 13.20 13.67 18.86
N TYR A 641 13.89 14.59 18.20
CA TYR A 641 14.18 15.93 18.71
C TYR A 641 13.41 16.99 17.92
N LEU A 642 13.10 18.11 18.56
CA LEU A 642 12.47 19.27 17.92
C LEU A 642 13.45 20.44 17.89
N LEU A 643 13.61 21.05 16.72
CA LEU A 643 14.38 22.27 16.52
C LEU A 643 13.49 23.36 15.92
N TRP A 644 13.47 24.52 16.55
CA TRP A 644 12.69 25.68 16.10
C TRP A 644 13.62 26.77 15.58
N LEU A 645 13.48 27.18 14.32
CA LEU A 645 14.34 28.18 13.68
C LEU A 645 13.53 29.39 13.22
N ASP A 646 14.09 30.60 13.33
CA ASP A 646 13.52 31.79 12.65
C ASP A 646 13.53 31.62 11.13
N ALA A 647 12.79 32.47 10.40
CA ALA A 647 12.62 32.32 8.96
C ALA A 647 13.95 32.34 8.18
N ALA A 648 14.91 33.18 8.57
CA ALA A 648 16.21 33.28 7.90
C ALA A 648 17.07 32.05 8.19
N SER A 649 17.16 31.65 9.46
CA SER A 649 17.89 30.45 9.88
C SER A 649 17.29 29.18 9.28
N PHE A 650 15.96 29.09 9.20
CA PHE A 650 15.26 27.97 8.58
C PHE A 650 15.56 27.87 7.09
N ALA A 651 15.49 28.98 6.35
CA ALA A 651 15.80 28.99 4.93
C ALA A 651 17.26 28.59 4.64
N ALA A 652 18.21 29.12 5.42
CA ALA A 652 19.62 28.76 5.30
C ALA A 652 19.88 27.28 5.63
N PHE A 653 19.25 26.76 6.69
CA PHE A 653 19.34 25.35 7.07
C PHE A 653 18.73 24.44 5.99
N ALA A 654 17.54 24.79 5.47
CA ALA A 654 16.87 24.04 4.43
C ALA A 654 17.73 23.92 3.16
N ALA A 655 18.32 25.03 2.70
CA ALA A 655 19.22 25.02 1.54
C ALA A 655 20.45 24.14 1.77
N THR A 656 21.08 24.26 2.95
CA THR A 656 22.26 23.45 3.31
C THR A 656 21.91 21.96 3.40
N TYR A 657 20.72 21.63 3.91
CA TYR A 657 20.26 20.25 4.00
C TYR A 657 19.95 19.66 2.63
N ASP A 658 19.33 20.43 1.73
CA ASP A 658 19.09 20.02 0.35
C ASP A 658 20.42 19.77 -0.39
N ASP A 659 21.44 20.62 -0.17
CA ASP A 659 22.80 20.43 -0.70
C ASP A 659 23.47 19.15 -0.16
N LEU A 660 23.33 18.87 1.15
CA LEU A 660 23.82 17.64 1.76
C LEU A 660 23.19 16.40 1.12
N LEU A 661 21.86 16.38 0.96
CA LEU A 661 21.17 15.25 0.34
C LEU A 661 21.63 15.04 -1.12
N LEU A 662 21.87 16.13 -1.86
CA LEU A 662 22.41 16.07 -3.20
C LEU A 662 23.84 15.49 -3.22
N ALA A 663 24.70 15.89 -2.29
CA ALA A 663 26.05 15.35 -2.16
C ALA A 663 26.04 13.85 -1.80
N LEU A 664 25.20 13.44 -0.84
CA LEU A 664 25.00 12.04 -0.47
C LEU A 664 24.56 11.20 -1.67
N ARG A 665 23.62 11.72 -2.47
CA ARG A 665 23.16 11.06 -3.70
C ARG A 665 24.30 10.86 -4.69
N GLN A 666 25.10 11.90 -4.94
CA GLN A 666 26.24 11.82 -5.86
C GLN A 666 27.27 10.78 -5.39
N HIS A 667 27.59 10.79 -4.10
CA HIS A 667 28.50 9.81 -3.49
C HIS A 667 27.98 8.37 -3.66
N ARG A 668 26.69 8.10 -3.38
CA ARG A 668 26.11 6.75 -3.56
C ARG A 668 26.22 6.25 -5.00
N PHE A 669 25.94 7.10 -5.99
CA PHE A 669 26.06 6.75 -7.40
C PHE A 669 27.53 6.49 -7.80
N ALA A 670 28.45 7.36 -7.40
CA ALA A 670 29.85 7.29 -7.79
C ALA A 670 30.62 6.15 -7.10
N ASP A 671 30.60 6.13 -5.77
CA ASP A 671 31.42 5.24 -4.93
C ASP A 671 30.83 3.82 -4.86
N ARG A 672 29.53 3.71 -4.57
CA ARG A 672 28.89 2.41 -4.29
C ARG A 672 28.36 1.72 -5.54
N LEU A 673 27.88 2.48 -6.52
CA LEU A 673 27.27 1.91 -7.73
C LEU A 673 28.19 1.96 -8.95
N GLY A 674 29.17 2.88 -8.98
CA GLY A 674 30.07 3.06 -10.12
C GLY A 674 29.41 3.67 -11.35
N VAL A 675 28.35 4.48 -11.15
CA VAL A 675 27.53 5.06 -12.23
C VAL A 675 27.38 6.56 -12.03
N LYS A 676 27.24 7.36 -13.10
CA LYS A 676 26.93 8.79 -12.97
C LYS A 676 25.43 9.01 -12.71
N PRO A 677 25.03 9.98 -11.86
CA PRO A 677 23.62 10.25 -11.56
C PRO A 677 22.74 10.53 -12.79
N ALA A 678 23.27 11.21 -13.81
CA ALA A 678 22.51 11.62 -15.01
C ALA A 678 22.31 10.51 -16.05
N THR A 679 23.04 9.40 -15.95
CA THR A 679 22.94 8.26 -16.90
C THR A 679 21.96 7.18 -16.44
N ALA A 680 21.40 7.32 -15.24
CA ALA A 680 20.37 6.43 -14.71
C ALA A 680 19.00 7.01 -15.09
N GLY A 681 18.42 6.54 -16.19
CA GLY A 681 17.04 6.89 -16.57
C GLY A 681 16.04 6.54 -15.45
N PRO A 682 14.82 7.12 -15.47
CA PRO A 682 13.77 6.74 -14.54
C PRO A 682 13.47 5.24 -14.66
N SER A 683 13.21 4.57 -13.53
CA SER A 683 12.78 3.17 -13.53
C SER A 683 11.50 2.98 -14.37
N PRO A 684 11.30 1.80 -14.99
CA PRO A 684 9.99 1.35 -15.44
C PRO A 684 9.04 1.11 -14.25
#